data_AF-A0A7Z9YB39-F1
#
_entry.id   AF-A0A7Z9YB39-F1
#
_cell.length_a   1.000
_cell.length_b   1.000
_cell.length_c   1.000
_cell.angle_alpha   90.00
_cell.angle_beta   90.00
_cell.angle_gamma   90.00
#
_symmetry.space_group_name_H-M   'P 1'
#
loop_
_entity.id
_entity.type
_entity.pdbx_description
1 polymer ?
#
loop_
_entity_poly.entity_id
_entity_poly.type
_entity_poly.pdbx_seq_one_letter_code
_entity_poly.pdbx_strand_id
1 'polypeptide(L)'
;MKDLIERELLPYVRKPSRYIGGEVNSVIKPLSQVKLKIALAFPDAYEVGMSHLGSSILYHILNGIEDVQAERVFAPWPDAEERMRRRGIPLFSLETFTPLGDFDLIGFSLQYELCYTNLLNMLELAGIPILSAEREDSHPPVIAGGPCAFNPEPLADFIDAFVIGDGEEVILEIVDILRRNPKRSQFLREISKLEGVYVPPLYRPEGRKVRRRVVMDLEETPHPIRPIVPYMEIIHDRFPVEVMRGCVNGCRFCQAGIIYRPVRERSVEEICRIVKEGMDYTGFEDVSLLSLSACDYSDVQELVRRCVLIAEQRQVSISLPSSRVDSFSIELARMVQRIRKTGLTFAPEAGTQRLRDVINKPITDEEILEIAQEVYTAGWNLMKLYFMVGLPTETEEDVRGIAQLVERIIRIGRRIDRRAALNVSLATFVPKPHTPFQWERQISIDEIRRKQDIIKREVRSRRIRLKLTRPEVSLLEGIFARGDRRLGKVLIEAHRMGCKFDGWGDQLRFDLWLDAFRRSGIDPDEYLRARDPDEPLPWDHIDPLVTKEFLLSERERAYRGETTPSCRADGCVGCGLMRYAREACLKAMVGGKRRIGYEPIPKHENPLAVQKLRLRYRKSGILRYLSHMEVMGAFIRASHRAGLPVAFSHGFNPRPKIRFAHPSGVGVESMAEIAEIELAERMEPEEVRMMLNVELPEGLSVIEVSEVPMRYPAPMNQTWISTYEICLPKGRLLQQECERRIADLLSQEEILVETGKGRLRDIRPMIERIRCEERRIIMDLLETPSGRARAEDLLKMILPESVDRGEMKISKVRSYTVDN
;
A
#
# COMPACT_ATOMS: atom_id res chain seq x y z
N MET A 1 -11.93 -25.17 -0.46
CA MET A 1 -10.79 -24.36 0.04
C MET A 1 -11.23 -23.34 1.09
N LYS A 2 -12.23 -22.48 0.81
CA LYS A 2 -12.76 -21.47 1.75
C LYS A 2 -13.01 -22.00 3.19
N ASP A 3 -13.76 -23.08 3.35
CA ASP A 3 -14.04 -23.65 4.68
C ASP A 3 -12.77 -24.08 5.45
N LEU A 4 -11.76 -24.58 4.72
CA LEU A 4 -10.47 -24.94 5.31
C LEU A 4 -9.74 -23.70 5.82
N ILE A 5 -9.74 -22.61 5.04
CA ILE A 5 -9.12 -21.33 5.43
C ILE A 5 -9.83 -20.73 6.65
N GLU A 6 -11.17 -20.70 6.64
CA GLU A 6 -11.95 -20.16 7.75
C GLU A 6 -11.75 -20.94 9.05
N ARG A 7 -11.60 -22.26 8.97
CA ARG A 7 -11.40 -23.11 10.16
C ARG A 7 -9.95 -23.17 10.62
N GLU A 8 -9.00 -23.30 9.69
CA GLU A 8 -7.62 -23.67 10.00
C GLU A 8 -6.61 -22.52 9.91
N LEU A 9 -6.96 -21.40 9.27
CA LEU A 9 -6.05 -20.25 9.10
C LEU A 9 -6.52 -19.02 9.86
N LEU A 10 -7.67 -18.45 9.50
CA LEU A 10 -8.14 -17.14 9.99
C LEU A 10 -8.20 -17.00 11.53
N PRO A 11 -8.59 -18.03 12.31
CA PRO A 11 -8.63 -17.94 13.78
C PRO A 11 -7.26 -17.80 14.45
N TYR A 12 -6.16 -18.11 13.74
CA TYR A 12 -4.82 -18.27 14.34
C TYR A 12 -3.81 -17.22 13.87
N VAL A 13 -4.20 -16.32 12.96
CA VAL A 13 -3.33 -15.28 12.42
C VAL A 13 -3.63 -13.92 13.03
N ARG A 14 -2.62 -13.05 13.14
CA ARG A 14 -2.76 -11.75 13.83
C ARG A 14 -3.64 -10.75 13.09
N LYS A 15 -3.56 -10.73 11.75
CA LYS A 15 -4.33 -9.85 10.86
C LYS A 15 -5.11 -10.68 9.84
N PRO A 16 -6.23 -11.32 10.23
CA PRO A 16 -6.98 -12.19 9.33
C PRO A 16 -7.58 -11.45 8.14
N SER A 17 -7.86 -10.14 8.25
CA SER A 17 -8.39 -9.30 7.17
C SER A 17 -7.53 -9.28 5.90
N ARG A 18 -6.25 -9.64 5.99
CA ARG A 18 -5.37 -9.84 4.81
C ARG A 18 -5.80 -11.00 3.90
N TYR A 19 -6.62 -11.92 4.39
CA TYR A 19 -6.87 -13.22 3.77
C TYR A 19 -8.36 -13.55 3.57
N ILE A 20 -9.27 -12.62 3.87
CA ILE A 20 -10.72 -12.89 3.84
C ILE A 20 -11.39 -12.63 2.49
N GLY A 21 -10.80 -11.81 1.63
CA GLY A 21 -11.44 -11.39 0.37
C GLY A 21 -12.79 -10.69 0.57
N GLY A 22 -13.62 -10.74 -0.47
CA GLY A 22 -15.00 -10.24 -0.44
C GLY A 22 -15.11 -8.73 -0.28
N GLU A 23 -14.07 -7.97 -0.63
CA GLU A 23 -14.07 -6.52 -0.54
C GLU A 23 -15.05 -5.86 -1.52
N VAL A 24 -15.49 -4.64 -1.21
CA VAL A 24 -16.34 -3.86 -2.11
C VAL A 24 -15.59 -3.61 -3.43
N ASN A 25 -16.32 -3.72 -4.55
CA ASN A 25 -15.83 -3.68 -5.93
C ASN A 25 -14.93 -4.86 -6.34
N SER A 26 -14.81 -5.92 -5.53
CA SER A 26 -14.23 -7.18 -6.01
C SER A 26 -15.13 -7.80 -7.10
N VAL A 27 -14.50 -8.32 -8.15
CA VAL A 27 -15.17 -8.93 -9.30
C VAL A 27 -15.04 -10.44 -9.18
N ILE A 28 -16.17 -11.14 -9.09
CA ILE A 28 -16.28 -12.60 -9.15
C ILE A 28 -17.29 -12.93 -10.24
N LYS A 29 -16.83 -13.56 -11.31
CA LYS A 29 -17.69 -13.95 -12.45
C LYS A 29 -18.30 -15.34 -12.23
N PRO A 30 -19.49 -15.60 -12.79
CA PRO A 30 -20.03 -16.96 -12.85
C PRO A 30 -19.02 -17.92 -13.49
N LEU A 31 -18.75 -19.05 -12.84
CA LEU A 31 -17.75 -20.03 -13.31
C LEU A 31 -18.02 -20.53 -14.73
N SER A 32 -19.29 -20.54 -15.17
CA SER A 32 -19.68 -20.91 -16.54
C SER A 32 -19.18 -19.93 -17.62
N GLN A 33 -18.83 -18.70 -17.25
CA GLN A 33 -18.31 -17.67 -18.17
C GLN A 33 -16.78 -17.64 -18.19
N VAL A 34 -16.12 -18.11 -17.14
CA VAL A 34 -14.66 -18.01 -16.98
C VAL A 34 -13.95 -19.06 -17.82
N LYS A 35 -13.15 -18.61 -18.80
CA LYS A 35 -12.26 -19.47 -19.60
C LYS A 35 -10.80 -19.36 -19.20
N LEU A 36 -10.39 -18.21 -18.66
CA LEU A 36 -9.03 -17.97 -18.19
C LEU A 36 -9.05 -17.37 -16.79
N LYS A 37 -8.20 -17.88 -15.91
CA LYS A 37 -7.90 -17.34 -14.59
C LYS A 37 -6.49 -16.77 -14.58
N ILE A 38 -6.35 -15.50 -14.21
CA ILE A 38 -5.06 -14.81 -14.14
C ILE A 38 -4.82 -14.32 -12.72
N ALA A 39 -3.70 -14.74 -12.11
CA ALA A 39 -3.29 -14.28 -10.80
C ALA A 39 -2.43 -13.02 -10.92
N LEU A 40 -2.86 -11.92 -10.29
CA LEU A 40 -2.07 -10.71 -10.09
C LEU A 40 -1.40 -10.81 -8.72
N ALA A 41 -0.18 -11.33 -8.73
CA ALA A 41 0.61 -11.56 -7.53
C ALA A 41 1.44 -10.31 -7.17
N PHE A 42 1.44 -9.98 -5.87
CA PHE A 42 2.31 -8.95 -5.31
C PHE A 42 3.20 -9.58 -4.23
N PRO A 43 4.53 -9.58 -4.38
CA PRO A 43 5.46 -10.29 -3.49
C PRO A 43 5.72 -9.54 -2.18
N ASP A 44 4.67 -9.05 -1.53
CA ASP A 44 4.72 -8.38 -0.23
C ASP A 44 3.36 -8.53 0.48
N ALA A 45 3.27 -8.02 1.69
CA ALA A 45 2.05 -8.03 2.48
C ALA A 45 0.92 -7.28 1.78
N TYR A 46 -0.31 -7.73 2.02
CA TYR A 46 -1.55 -7.16 1.47
C TYR A 46 -1.60 -5.63 1.52
N GLU A 47 -1.31 -5.00 2.66
CA GLU A 47 -1.42 -3.54 2.81
C GLU A 47 -0.45 -2.75 1.92
N VAL A 48 0.68 -3.35 1.54
CA VAL A 48 1.64 -2.77 0.60
C VAL A 48 1.13 -2.95 -0.83
N GLY A 49 0.79 -4.18 -1.21
CA GLY A 49 0.37 -4.49 -2.57
C GLY A 49 -0.95 -3.84 -2.98
N MET A 50 -1.90 -3.68 -2.05
CA MET A 50 -3.15 -2.95 -2.30
C MET A 50 -2.95 -1.46 -2.59
N SER A 51 -1.81 -0.88 -2.20
CA SER A 51 -1.49 0.52 -2.48
C SER A 51 -0.90 0.73 -3.89
N HIS A 52 -0.71 -0.34 -4.66
CA HIS A 52 -0.09 -0.29 -5.99
C HIS A 52 -1.12 -0.06 -7.10
N LEU A 53 -1.14 1.16 -7.67
CA LEU A 53 -2.07 1.53 -8.73
C LEU A 53 -1.94 0.64 -9.98
N GLY A 54 -0.72 0.23 -10.37
CA GLY A 54 -0.52 -0.63 -11.54
C GLY A 54 -1.26 -1.96 -11.43
N SER A 55 -1.30 -2.57 -10.24
CA SER A 55 -2.08 -3.79 -10.00
C SER A 55 -3.59 -3.54 -10.11
N SER A 56 -4.07 -2.37 -9.66
CA SER A 56 -5.47 -1.97 -9.80
C SER A 56 -5.88 -1.75 -11.26
N ILE A 57 -5.00 -1.12 -12.06
CA ILE A 57 -5.21 -0.93 -13.51
C ILE A 57 -5.28 -2.29 -14.21
N LEU A 58 -4.32 -3.18 -13.98
CA LEU A 58 -4.33 -4.52 -14.59
C LEU A 58 -5.54 -5.35 -14.15
N TYR A 59 -5.93 -5.27 -12.88
CA TYR A 59 -7.15 -5.92 -12.37
C TYR A 59 -8.40 -5.43 -13.10
N HIS A 60 -8.50 -4.11 -13.29
CA HIS A 60 -9.63 -3.49 -14.00
C HIS A 60 -9.67 -3.90 -15.48
N ILE A 61 -8.53 -3.83 -16.18
CA ILE A 61 -8.43 -4.22 -17.60
C ILE A 61 -8.84 -5.68 -17.77
N LEU A 62 -8.23 -6.59 -17.02
CA LEU A 62 -8.48 -8.03 -17.15
C LEU A 62 -9.91 -8.42 -16.78
N ASN A 63 -10.45 -7.88 -15.68
CA ASN A 63 -11.82 -8.17 -15.29
C ASN A 63 -12.87 -7.48 -16.19
N GLY A 64 -12.48 -6.49 -17.00
CA GLY A 64 -13.32 -5.94 -18.07
C GLY A 64 -13.55 -6.91 -19.24
N ILE A 65 -12.74 -7.96 -19.37
CA ILE A 65 -12.85 -8.96 -20.44
C ILE A 65 -13.83 -10.05 -20.02
N GLU A 66 -14.93 -10.26 -20.74
CA GLU A 66 -16.05 -11.14 -20.34
C GLU A 66 -15.62 -12.51 -19.79
N ASP A 67 -14.69 -13.20 -20.47
CA ASP A 67 -14.29 -14.58 -20.17
C ASP A 67 -13.01 -14.74 -19.33
N VAL A 68 -12.48 -13.65 -18.77
CA VAL A 68 -11.26 -13.66 -17.92
C VAL A 68 -11.59 -13.31 -16.47
N GLN A 69 -11.15 -14.14 -15.53
CA GLN A 69 -11.21 -13.85 -14.10
C GLN A 69 -9.80 -13.48 -13.61
N ALA A 70 -9.58 -12.22 -13.26
CA ALA A 70 -8.33 -11.81 -12.61
C ALA A 70 -8.50 -11.74 -11.09
N GLU A 71 -7.55 -12.30 -10.37
CA GLU A 71 -7.60 -12.42 -8.90
C GLU A 71 -6.28 -11.99 -8.26
N ARG A 72 -6.36 -11.43 -7.05
CA ARG A 72 -5.20 -10.90 -6.32
C ARG A 72 -4.60 -11.95 -5.42
N VAL A 73 -3.27 -11.97 -5.36
CA VAL A 73 -2.49 -12.89 -4.51
C VAL A 73 -1.35 -12.11 -3.85
N PHE A 74 -1.15 -12.30 -2.55
CA PHE A 74 -0.14 -11.58 -1.76
C PHE A 74 0.76 -12.56 -1.01
N ALA A 75 1.96 -12.12 -0.64
CA ALA A 75 2.83 -12.92 0.22
C ALA A 75 2.19 -13.05 1.62
N PRO A 76 1.97 -14.27 2.13
CA PRO A 76 1.42 -14.43 3.47
C PRO A 76 2.45 -13.98 4.51
N TRP A 77 1.98 -13.30 5.54
CA TRP A 77 2.84 -12.90 6.65
C TRP A 77 3.39 -14.14 7.38
N PRO A 78 4.55 -14.08 8.06
CA PRO A 78 5.19 -15.27 8.60
C PRO A 78 4.31 -16.16 9.52
N ASP A 79 3.38 -15.58 10.28
CA ASP A 79 2.44 -16.34 11.13
C ASP A 79 1.41 -17.13 10.31
N ALA A 80 0.90 -16.55 9.23
CA ALA A 80 0.00 -17.20 8.30
C ALA A 80 0.72 -18.27 7.47
N GLU A 81 1.91 -17.96 6.95
CA GLU A 81 2.73 -18.91 6.20
C GLU A 81 3.05 -20.15 7.03
N GLU A 82 3.49 -19.98 8.28
CA GLU A 82 3.78 -21.09 9.18
C GLU A 82 2.54 -21.97 9.39
N ARG A 83 1.37 -21.36 9.60
CA ARG A 83 0.12 -22.11 9.76
C ARG A 83 -0.28 -22.83 8.48
N MET A 84 -0.14 -22.18 7.32
CA MET A 84 -0.43 -22.75 6.00
C MET A 84 0.42 -23.99 5.75
N ARG A 85 1.75 -23.91 5.96
CA ARG A 85 2.66 -25.04 5.81
C ARG A 85 2.31 -26.20 6.76
N ARG A 86 2.05 -25.92 8.04
CA ARG A 86 1.66 -26.93 9.04
C ARG A 86 0.35 -27.66 8.70
N ARG A 87 -0.57 -26.98 8.02
CA ARG A 87 -1.90 -27.52 7.68
C ARG A 87 -2.03 -27.95 6.21
N GLY A 88 -0.96 -27.86 5.43
CA GLY A 88 -0.99 -28.18 4.00
C GLY A 88 -1.92 -27.29 3.18
N ILE A 89 -2.08 -26.01 3.57
CA ILE A 89 -2.87 -25.04 2.83
C ILE A 89 -1.95 -24.39 1.77
N PRO A 90 -2.22 -24.57 0.46
CA PRO A 90 -1.42 -23.92 -0.57
C PRO A 90 -1.67 -22.41 -0.58
N LEU A 91 -0.77 -21.64 -1.19
CA LEU A 91 -1.03 -20.22 -1.47
C LEU A 91 -2.28 -20.07 -2.35
N PHE A 92 -3.14 -19.09 -2.04
CA PHE A 92 -4.46 -18.91 -2.67
C PHE A 92 -4.78 -17.45 -2.96
N SER A 93 -5.76 -17.22 -3.85
CA SER A 93 -6.28 -15.90 -4.21
C SER A 93 -7.37 -15.37 -3.29
N LEU A 94 -7.57 -14.05 -3.26
CA LEU A 94 -8.55 -13.44 -2.37
C LEU A 94 -10.00 -13.55 -2.85
N GLU A 95 -10.24 -13.46 -4.15
CA GLU A 95 -11.59 -13.40 -4.72
C GLU A 95 -12.31 -14.73 -4.54
N THR A 96 -11.68 -15.84 -4.91
CA THR A 96 -12.33 -17.17 -4.91
C THR A 96 -11.63 -18.22 -4.06
N PHE A 97 -10.52 -17.88 -3.38
CA PHE A 97 -9.68 -18.84 -2.67
C PHE A 97 -9.14 -19.95 -3.57
N THR A 98 -8.92 -19.64 -4.87
CA THR A 98 -8.33 -20.57 -5.83
C THR A 98 -6.85 -20.74 -5.48
N PRO A 99 -6.34 -21.99 -5.35
CA PRO A 99 -4.91 -22.24 -5.21
C PRO A 99 -4.12 -21.61 -6.36
N LEU A 100 -2.96 -21.01 -6.05
CA LEU A 100 -2.17 -20.28 -7.05
C LEU A 100 -1.70 -21.17 -8.22
N GLY A 101 -1.49 -22.47 -7.97
CA GLY A 101 -1.14 -23.44 -9.01
C GLY A 101 -2.26 -23.74 -10.02
N ASP A 102 -3.52 -23.38 -9.72
CA ASP A 102 -4.69 -23.67 -10.55
C ASP A 102 -5.05 -22.51 -11.51
N PHE A 103 -4.17 -21.52 -11.66
CA PHE A 103 -4.33 -20.39 -12.58
C PHE A 103 -3.73 -20.72 -13.96
N ASP A 104 -4.17 -20.00 -15.00
CA ASP A 104 -3.61 -20.12 -16.36
C ASP A 104 -2.38 -19.24 -16.58
N LEU A 105 -2.21 -18.20 -15.75
CA LEU A 105 -1.07 -17.28 -15.77
C LEU A 105 -0.89 -16.65 -14.38
N ILE A 106 0.36 -16.48 -13.96
CA ILE A 106 0.71 -15.72 -12.76
C ILE A 106 1.57 -14.52 -13.17
N GLY A 107 1.13 -13.31 -12.83
CA GLY A 107 1.87 -12.07 -13.05
C GLY A 107 2.33 -11.42 -11.75
N PHE A 108 3.65 -11.27 -11.56
CA PHE A 108 4.24 -10.58 -10.41
C PHE A 108 4.52 -9.10 -10.69
N SER A 109 4.14 -8.21 -9.76
CA SER A 109 4.54 -6.80 -9.78
C SER A 109 5.78 -6.56 -8.91
N LEU A 110 6.93 -6.27 -9.52
CA LEU A 110 8.23 -6.12 -8.85
C LEU A 110 8.57 -4.63 -8.64
N GLN A 111 8.33 -4.12 -7.44
CA GLN A 111 8.53 -2.70 -7.11
C GLN A 111 9.92 -2.37 -6.54
N TYR A 112 10.57 -3.32 -5.87
CA TYR A 112 11.88 -3.16 -5.24
C TYR A 112 12.55 -4.52 -5.04
N GLU A 113 13.87 -4.56 -4.89
CA GLU A 113 14.63 -5.82 -4.98
C GLU A 113 14.48 -6.74 -3.76
N LEU A 114 14.19 -6.19 -2.59
CA LEU A 114 14.09 -7.00 -1.35
C LEU A 114 12.80 -7.83 -1.26
N CYS A 115 11.94 -7.78 -2.28
CA CYS A 115 10.78 -8.67 -2.41
C CYS A 115 11.11 -9.99 -3.13
N TYR A 116 12.32 -10.17 -3.66
CA TYR A 116 12.66 -11.34 -4.48
C TYR A 116 12.54 -12.67 -3.72
N THR A 117 12.93 -12.70 -2.44
CA THR A 117 12.76 -13.87 -1.57
C THR A 117 11.28 -14.18 -1.30
N ASN A 118 10.43 -13.15 -1.18
CA ASN A 118 8.98 -13.34 -1.07
C ASN A 118 8.39 -13.99 -2.32
N LEU A 119 8.87 -13.62 -3.51
CA LEU A 119 8.46 -14.27 -4.76
C LEU A 119 8.79 -15.76 -4.73
N LEU A 120 10.00 -16.14 -4.32
CA LEU A 120 10.40 -17.54 -4.26
C LEU A 120 9.56 -18.32 -3.23
N ASN A 121 9.31 -17.71 -2.07
CA ASN A 121 8.44 -18.25 -1.03
C ASN A 121 7.00 -18.47 -1.53
N MET A 122 6.46 -17.54 -2.33
CA MET A 122 5.12 -17.67 -2.90
C MET A 122 5.02 -18.83 -3.90
N LEU A 123 6.03 -19.00 -4.77
CA LEU A 123 6.07 -20.13 -5.70
C LEU A 123 6.15 -21.47 -4.96
N GLU A 124 7.05 -21.57 -3.97
CA GLU A 124 7.21 -22.78 -3.17
C GLU A 124 5.93 -23.13 -2.39
N LEU A 125 5.29 -22.15 -1.74
CA LEU A 125 4.04 -22.36 -1.00
C LEU A 125 2.85 -22.71 -1.91
N ALA A 126 2.91 -22.34 -3.19
CA ALA A 126 1.95 -22.74 -4.21
C ALA A 126 2.21 -24.14 -4.79
N GLY A 127 3.33 -24.78 -4.45
CA GLY A 127 3.76 -26.04 -5.08
C GLY A 127 4.26 -25.87 -6.51
N ILE A 128 4.61 -24.65 -6.92
CA ILE A 128 5.16 -24.36 -8.24
C ILE A 128 6.70 -24.41 -8.16
N PRO A 129 7.39 -25.11 -9.07
CA PRO A 129 8.84 -25.11 -9.11
C PRO A 129 9.41 -23.70 -9.16
N ILE A 130 10.35 -23.42 -8.25
CA ILE A 130 11.01 -22.11 -8.13
C ILE A 130 11.76 -21.80 -9.44
N LEU A 131 12.45 -22.78 -10.00
CA LEU A 131 13.19 -22.63 -11.25
C LEU A 131 12.25 -22.77 -12.45
N SER A 132 12.31 -21.80 -13.36
CA SER A 132 11.57 -21.80 -14.63
C SER A 132 11.86 -23.03 -15.48
N ALA A 133 13.09 -23.55 -15.40
CA ALA A 133 13.52 -24.74 -16.14
C ALA A 133 12.86 -26.04 -15.64
N GLU A 134 12.37 -26.07 -14.40
CA GLU A 134 11.72 -27.23 -13.78
C GLU A 134 10.19 -27.23 -14.00
N ARG A 135 9.63 -26.19 -14.64
CA ARG A 135 8.19 -26.08 -14.89
C ARG A 135 7.75 -26.79 -16.16
N GLU A 136 6.80 -27.69 -16.00
CA GLU A 136 6.13 -28.43 -17.07
C GLU A 136 4.87 -27.72 -17.59
N ASP A 137 4.22 -28.27 -18.62
CA ASP A 137 2.96 -27.75 -19.20
C ASP A 137 1.78 -27.74 -18.19
N SER A 138 1.89 -28.48 -17.08
CA SER A 138 0.91 -28.52 -15.99
C SER A 138 1.00 -27.32 -15.04
N HIS A 139 2.09 -26.56 -15.09
CA HIS A 139 2.30 -25.40 -14.22
C HIS A 139 1.94 -24.10 -14.98
N PRO A 140 1.33 -23.11 -14.30
CA PRO A 140 1.11 -21.80 -14.91
C PRO A 140 2.43 -21.16 -15.33
N PRO A 141 2.48 -20.51 -16.51
CA PRO A 141 3.55 -19.59 -16.82
C PRO A 141 3.60 -18.45 -15.79
N VAL A 142 4.82 -18.10 -15.37
CA VAL A 142 5.08 -17.03 -14.42
C VAL A 142 5.73 -15.86 -15.14
N ILE A 143 5.03 -14.74 -15.22
CA ILE A 143 5.56 -13.49 -15.76
C ILE A 143 5.77 -12.45 -14.66
N ALA A 144 6.61 -11.45 -14.92
CA ALA A 144 6.83 -10.34 -13.99
C ALA A 144 6.97 -9.00 -14.70
N GLY A 145 6.59 -7.91 -14.03
CA GLY A 145 6.76 -6.55 -14.53
C GLY A 145 7.06 -5.56 -13.41
N GLY A 146 7.06 -4.28 -13.73
CA GLY A 146 7.39 -3.20 -12.79
C GLY A 146 8.85 -2.71 -12.88
N PRO A 147 9.24 -1.71 -12.08
CA PRO A 147 10.55 -1.05 -12.18
C PRO A 147 11.75 -2.00 -12.12
N CYS A 148 11.69 -3.05 -11.30
CA CYS A 148 12.79 -4.00 -11.17
C CYS A 148 13.01 -4.83 -12.45
N ALA A 149 11.98 -4.99 -13.30
CA ALA A 149 12.11 -5.73 -14.56
C ALA A 149 13.10 -5.07 -15.54
N PHE A 150 13.44 -3.79 -15.34
CA PHE A 150 14.48 -3.11 -16.11
C PHE A 150 15.90 -3.64 -15.87
N ASN A 151 16.13 -4.43 -14.82
CA ASN A 151 17.23 -5.38 -14.74
C ASN A 151 16.68 -6.77 -14.39
N PRO A 152 16.32 -7.59 -15.38
CA PRO A 152 15.64 -8.86 -15.14
C PRO A 152 16.60 -9.99 -14.72
N GLU A 153 17.91 -9.83 -14.95
CA GLU A 153 18.89 -10.92 -14.83
C GLU A 153 18.99 -11.58 -13.45
N PRO A 154 18.90 -10.86 -12.31
CA PRO A 154 18.90 -11.50 -10.99
C PRO A 154 17.76 -12.51 -10.80
N LEU A 155 16.66 -12.35 -11.55
CA LEU A 155 15.48 -13.20 -11.48
C LEU A 155 15.26 -14.10 -12.71
N ALA A 156 16.19 -14.08 -13.67
CA ALA A 156 16.03 -14.74 -14.97
C ALA A 156 15.84 -16.27 -14.87
N ASP A 157 16.33 -16.91 -13.81
CA ASP A 157 16.17 -18.36 -13.58
C ASP A 157 14.79 -18.71 -13.00
N PHE A 158 14.04 -17.73 -12.46
CA PHE A 158 12.77 -17.95 -11.76
C PHE A 158 11.54 -17.50 -12.56
N ILE A 159 11.71 -16.58 -13.50
CA ILE A 159 10.60 -15.97 -14.24
C ILE A 159 10.64 -16.42 -15.70
N ASP A 160 9.48 -16.80 -16.24
CA ASP A 160 9.37 -17.30 -17.60
C ASP A 160 9.45 -16.17 -18.64
N ALA A 161 8.87 -15.01 -18.32
CA ALA A 161 8.99 -13.80 -19.13
C ALA A 161 8.82 -12.52 -18.30
N PHE A 162 9.50 -11.45 -18.71
CA PHE A 162 9.36 -10.12 -18.12
C PHE A 162 8.65 -9.18 -19.09
N VAL A 163 7.71 -8.40 -18.56
CA VAL A 163 7.09 -7.27 -19.25
C VAL A 163 7.84 -6.00 -18.82
N ILE A 164 8.46 -5.35 -19.80
CA ILE A 164 9.28 -4.15 -19.62
C ILE A 164 8.49 -2.91 -20.05
N GLY A 165 8.25 -2.00 -19.12
CA GLY A 165 7.50 -0.77 -19.35
C GLY A 165 6.03 -0.88 -18.96
N ASP A 166 5.17 -0.20 -19.73
CA ASP A 166 3.73 -0.15 -19.47
C ASP A 166 3.06 -1.51 -19.84
N GLY A 167 2.18 -2.00 -18.96
CA GLY A 167 1.60 -3.35 -19.03
C GLY A 167 0.19 -3.42 -19.60
N GLU A 168 -0.47 -2.26 -19.76
CA GLU A 168 -1.90 -2.11 -20.04
C GLU A 168 -2.30 -2.72 -21.39
N GLU A 169 -1.49 -2.55 -22.43
CA GLU A 169 -1.78 -3.05 -23.78
C GLU A 169 -1.30 -4.50 -23.96
N VAL A 170 -0.07 -4.79 -23.54
CA VAL A 170 0.58 -6.10 -23.74
C VAL A 170 -0.13 -7.23 -22.98
N ILE A 171 -0.79 -6.93 -21.85
CA ILE A 171 -1.57 -7.96 -21.13
C ILE A 171 -2.74 -8.47 -21.96
N LEU A 172 -3.35 -7.64 -22.81
CA LEU A 172 -4.44 -8.04 -23.71
C LEU A 172 -3.91 -8.99 -24.80
N GLU A 173 -2.74 -8.68 -25.38
CA GLU A 173 -2.06 -9.54 -26.35
C GLU A 173 -1.70 -10.90 -25.74
N ILE A 174 -1.26 -10.91 -24.47
CA ILE A 174 -0.95 -12.15 -23.73
C ILE A 174 -2.21 -12.99 -23.51
N VAL A 175 -3.34 -12.36 -23.13
CA VAL A 175 -4.64 -13.03 -22.98
C VAL A 175 -5.05 -13.71 -24.30
N ASP A 176 -4.90 -13.02 -25.43
CA ASP A 176 -5.25 -13.59 -26.74
C ASP A 176 -4.40 -14.79 -27.14
N ILE A 177 -3.14 -14.83 -26.71
CA ILE A 177 -2.27 -15.99 -26.90
C ILE A 177 -2.72 -17.13 -25.96
N LEU A 178 -3.00 -16.85 -24.68
CA LEU A 178 -3.46 -17.85 -23.70
C LEU A 178 -4.79 -18.50 -24.10
N ARG A 179 -5.72 -17.75 -24.69
CA ARG A 179 -7.01 -18.27 -25.18
C ARG A 179 -6.86 -19.42 -26.18
N ARG A 180 -5.73 -19.53 -26.85
CA ARG A 180 -5.42 -20.62 -27.81
C ARG A 180 -4.97 -21.90 -27.10
N ASN A 181 -4.87 -21.87 -25.76
CA ASN A 181 -4.35 -22.93 -24.91
C ASN A 181 -3.04 -23.56 -25.44
N PRO A 182 -2.02 -22.75 -25.74
CA PRO A 182 -0.76 -23.26 -26.26
C PRO A 182 -0.01 -24.04 -25.18
N LYS A 183 0.80 -25.03 -25.60
CA LYS A 183 1.82 -25.60 -24.70
C LYS A 183 2.77 -24.51 -24.22
N ARG A 184 3.38 -24.67 -23.05
CA ARG A 184 4.26 -23.67 -22.42
C ARG A 184 5.37 -23.22 -23.37
N SER A 185 6.04 -24.15 -24.04
CA SER A 185 7.12 -23.79 -24.99
C SER A 185 6.62 -22.95 -26.18
N GLN A 186 5.38 -23.16 -26.62
CA GLN A 186 4.76 -22.38 -27.68
C GLN A 186 4.33 -21.01 -27.15
N PHE A 187 3.72 -20.96 -25.98
CA PHE A 187 3.39 -19.71 -25.28
C PHE A 187 4.61 -18.78 -25.22
N LEU A 188 5.74 -19.27 -24.69
CA LEU A 188 6.97 -18.48 -24.54
C LEU A 188 7.54 -17.98 -25.88
N ARG A 189 7.40 -18.76 -26.96
CA ARG A 189 7.81 -18.35 -28.31
C ARG A 189 6.88 -17.33 -28.94
N GLU A 190 5.59 -17.35 -28.63
CA GLU A 190 4.64 -16.37 -29.16
C GLU A 190 4.76 -15.04 -28.41
N ILE A 191 4.84 -15.06 -27.07
CA ILE A 191 4.98 -13.82 -26.30
C ILE A 191 6.33 -13.13 -26.53
N SER A 192 7.40 -13.87 -26.87
CA SER A 192 8.71 -13.27 -27.16
C SER A 192 8.72 -12.40 -28.42
N LYS A 193 7.68 -12.50 -29.26
CA LYS A 193 7.49 -11.64 -30.45
C LYS A 193 6.83 -10.31 -30.09
N LEU A 194 6.23 -10.20 -28.91
CA LEU A 194 5.58 -8.97 -28.46
C LEU A 194 6.65 -7.95 -28.03
N GLU A 195 6.45 -6.69 -28.39
CA GLU A 195 7.34 -5.62 -27.92
C GLU A 195 7.26 -5.51 -26.39
N GLY A 196 8.37 -5.18 -25.73
CA GLY A 196 8.47 -5.13 -24.27
C GLY A 196 8.51 -6.47 -23.56
N VAL A 197 8.48 -7.61 -24.25
CA VAL A 197 8.56 -8.92 -23.59
C VAL A 197 9.98 -9.50 -23.70
N TYR A 198 10.61 -9.71 -22.55
CA TYR A 198 11.89 -10.41 -22.43
C TYR A 198 11.65 -11.84 -21.95
N VAL A 199 12.12 -12.85 -22.69
CA VAL A 199 11.97 -14.27 -22.34
C VAL A 199 13.35 -14.88 -22.05
N PRO A 200 13.77 -15.01 -20.78
CA PRO A 200 15.13 -15.43 -20.44
C PRO A 200 15.59 -16.76 -21.05
N PRO A 201 14.75 -17.82 -21.14
CA PRO A 201 15.14 -19.08 -21.80
C PRO A 201 15.46 -18.94 -23.30
N LEU A 202 14.88 -17.94 -23.96
CA LEU A 202 15.06 -17.69 -25.40
C LEU A 202 16.12 -16.63 -25.70
N TYR A 203 16.65 -15.97 -24.66
CA TYR A 203 17.64 -14.92 -24.82
C TYR A 203 18.95 -15.43 -25.44
N ARG A 204 19.49 -14.65 -26.37
CA ARG A 204 20.82 -14.83 -26.96
C ARG A 204 21.54 -13.49 -26.90
N PRO A 205 22.81 -13.42 -26.43
CA PRO A 205 23.55 -12.16 -26.31
C PRO A 205 23.65 -11.33 -27.59
N GLU A 206 23.68 -12.01 -28.75
CA GLU A 206 23.74 -11.40 -30.09
C GLU A 206 22.34 -10.96 -30.61
N GLY A 207 21.30 -11.15 -29.80
CA GLY A 207 19.92 -10.83 -30.15
C GLY A 207 19.60 -9.35 -30.16
N ARG A 208 18.42 -9.01 -30.70
CA ARG A 208 17.88 -7.66 -30.67
C ARG A 208 17.55 -7.25 -29.22
N LYS A 209 17.83 -5.98 -28.87
CA LYS A 209 17.41 -5.42 -27.58
C LYS A 209 15.89 -5.48 -27.40
N VAL A 210 15.45 -5.80 -26.18
CA VAL A 210 14.05 -5.72 -25.79
C VAL A 210 13.71 -4.28 -25.48
N ARG A 211 12.99 -3.65 -26.40
CA ARG A 211 12.48 -2.29 -26.24
C ARG A 211 11.28 -2.29 -25.30
N ARG A 212 11.29 -1.43 -24.28
CA ARG A 212 10.15 -1.28 -23.38
C ARG A 212 8.88 -0.81 -24.10
N ARG A 213 7.72 -1.21 -23.59
CA ARG A 213 6.41 -0.68 -23.98
C ARG A 213 6.14 0.68 -23.34
N VAL A 214 5.44 1.54 -24.07
CA VAL A 214 5.01 2.87 -23.62
C VAL A 214 3.61 3.13 -24.11
N VAL A 215 2.68 3.34 -23.19
CA VAL A 215 1.33 3.84 -23.47
C VAL A 215 1.46 5.31 -23.91
N MET A 216 1.20 5.63 -25.18
CA MET A 216 1.46 6.98 -25.68
C MET A 216 0.43 8.01 -25.22
N ASP A 217 -0.82 7.60 -25.07
CA ASP A 217 -1.92 8.46 -24.65
C ASP A 217 -2.55 7.95 -23.35
N LEU A 218 -2.39 8.71 -22.27
CA LEU A 218 -3.04 8.37 -21.01
C LEU A 218 -4.55 8.64 -21.07
N GLU A 219 -5.02 9.58 -21.89
CA GLU A 219 -6.43 9.96 -21.95
C GLU A 219 -7.32 8.75 -22.26
N GLU A 220 -6.92 7.97 -23.28
CA GLU A 220 -7.64 6.77 -23.74
C GLU A 220 -7.40 5.53 -22.86
N THR A 221 -6.40 5.58 -21.98
CA THR A 221 -6.07 4.43 -21.12
C THR A 221 -7.10 4.28 -20.00
N PRO A 222 -7.69 3.09 -19.78
CA PRO A 222 -8.66 2.88 -18.72
C PRO A 222 -8.09 3.20 -17.33
N HIS A 223 -8.80 4.03 -16.56
CA HIS A 223 -8.53 4.24 -15.14
C HIS A 223 -9.58 3.50 -14.29
N PRO A 224 -9.18 2.73 -13.26
CA PRO A 224 -10.12 2.07 -12.38
C PRO A 224 -10.95 3.09 -11.58
N ILE A 225 -12.18 3.36 -12.03
CA ILE A 225 -13.16 4.20 -11.30
C ILE A 225 -13.87 3.44 -10.18
N ARG A 226 -13.83 2.10 -10.23
CA ARG A 226 -14.34 1.18 -9.19
C ARG A 226 -13.20 0.31 -8.67
N PRO A 227 -12.11 0.89 -8.11
CA PRO A 227 -11.06 0.07 -7.53
C PRO A 227 -11.60 -0.66 -6.30
N ILE A 228 -10.97 -1.77 -5.96
CA ILE A 228 -11.31 -2.54 -4.78
C ILE A 228 -11.07 -1.70 -3.52
N VAL A 229 -12.03 -1.73 -2.60
CA VAL A 229 -12.00 -0.96 -1.36
C VAL A 229 -11.60 -1.88 -0.20
N PRO A 230 -10.35 -1.83 0.29
CA PRO A 230 -9.85 -2.76 1.31
C PRO A 230 -10.55 -2.57 2.65
N TYR A 231 -10.82 -3.63 3.42
CA TYR A 231 -11.40 -3.45 4.76
C TYR A 231 -10.42 -2.84 5.77
N MET A 232 -9.16 -3.24 5.68
CA MET A 232 -8.08 -2.71 6.50
C MET A 232 -7.47 -1.44 5.92
N GLU A 233 -6.94 -0.60 6.79
CA GLU A 233 -6.15 0.56 6.39
C GLU A 233 -4.86 0.09 5.69
N ILE A 234 -4.68 0.52 4.45
CA ILE A 234 -3.50 0.22 3.62
C ILE A 234 -2.48 1.37 3.68
N ILE A 235 -1.26 1.16 3.15
CA ILE A 235 -0.18 2.18 3.22
C ILE A 235 -0.59 3.53 2.60
N HIS A 236 -1.36 3.49 1.53
CA HIS A 236 -1.98 4.66 0.91
C HIS A 236 -3.51 4.49 0.86
N ASP A 237 -4.16 4.63 2.01
CA ASP A 237 -5.61 4.46 2.18
C ASP A 237 -6.42 5.66 1.67
N ARG A 238 -6.49 5.79 0.34
CA ARG A 238 -7.13 6.89 -0.40
C ARG A 238 -7.43 6.46 -1.83
N PHE A 239 -8.34 7.14 -2.51
CA PHE A 239 -8.60 6.90 -3.92
C PHE A 239 -7.46 7.48 -4.78
N PRO A 240 -6.62 6.65 -5.44
CA PRO A 240 -5.53 7.16 -6.27
C PRO A 240 -6.05 7.54 -7.67
N VAL A 241 -5.68 8.73 -8.14
CA VAL A 241 -6.00 9.21 -9.50
C VAL A 241 -4.71 9.59 -10.21
N GLU A 242 -4.29 8.81 -11.22
CA GLU A 242 -3.09 9.14 -12.00
C GLU A 242 -3.35 10.35 -12.90
N VAL A 243 -2.75 11.49 -12.55
CA VAL A 243 -2.93 12.74 -13.31
C VAL A 243 -1.91 12.87 -14.45
N MET A 244 -0.72 12.30 -14.26
CA MET A 244 0.31 12.23 -15.29
C MET A 244 1.35 11.15 -14.99
N ARG A 245 1.92 10.57 -16.05
CA ARG A 245 3.00 9.57 -15.98
C ARG A 245 4.29 10.13 -16.55
N GLY A 246 5.41 9.81 -15.91
CA GLY A 246 6.72 10.36 -16.24
C GLY A 246 7.05 11.62 -15.45
N CYS A 247 8.28 12.12 -15.63
CA CYS A 247 8.76 13.33 -14.98
C CYS A 247 9.60 14.14 -15.98
N VAL A 248 9.35 15.45 -16.09
CA VAL A 248 10.13 16.35 -16.97
C VAL A 248 11.52 16.65 -16.41
N ASN A 249 11.74 16.30 -15.15
CA ASN A 249 12.97 16.58 -14.45
C ASN A 249 14.04 15.55 -14.78
N GLY A 250 15.30 15.98 -14.74
CA GLY A 250 16.46 15.18 -15.16
C GLY A 250 17.34 14.72 -14.00
N CYS A 251 16.79 14.41 -12.82
CA CYS A 251 17.58 13.98 -11.67
C CYS A 251 18.42 12.74 -12.03
N ARG A 252 19.76 12.84 -11.91
CA ARG A 252 20.72 11.86 -12.45
C ARG A 252 20.75 10.53 -11.72
N PHE A 253 20.18 10.46 -10.53
CA PHE A 253 20.05 9.25 -9.72
C PHE A 253 18.70 8.52 -9.91
N CYS A 254 17.70 9.18 -10.51
CA CYS A 254 16.32 8.73 -10.45
C CYS A 254 15.97 7.81 -11.62
N GLN A 255 15.88 6.50 -11.37
CA GLN A 255 15.47 5.53 -12.37
C GLN A 255 14.09 5.85 -12.94
N ALA A 256 13.10 6.10 -12.08
CA ALA A 256 11.73 6.47 -12.48
C ALA A 256 11.71 7.69 -13.42
N GLY A 257 12.59 8.67 -13.19
CA GLY A 257 12.74 9.85 -14.04
C GLY A 257 13.26 9.56 -15.45
N ILE A 258 13.83 8.37 -15.69
CA ILE A 258 14.30 7.90 -16.99
C ILE A 258 13.30 6.90 -17.60
N ILE A 259 12.96 5.83 -16.88
CA ILE A 259 12.21 4.69 -17.41
C ILE A 259 10.72 5.00 -17.68
N TYR A 260 10.16 6.07 -17.12
CA TYR A 260 8.76 6.46 -17.36
C TYR A 260 8.58 7.60 -18.37
N ARG A 261 9.68 8.11 -18.96
CA ARG A 261 9.58 9.14 -20.01
C ARG A 261 8.88 8.59 -21.27
N PRO A 262 8.26 9.43 -22.12
CA PRO A 262 8.04 10.87 -21.94
C PRO A 262 6.93 11.16 -20.92
N VAL A 263 6.79 12.45 -20.55
CA VAL A 263 5.65 12.90 -19.74
C VAL A 263 4.38 12.86 -20.56
N ARG A 264 3.33 12.29 -19.97
CA ARG A 264 1.98 12.17 -20.54
C ARG A 264 1.01 12.59 -19.46
N GLU A 265 0.07 13.47 -19.80
CA GLU A 265 -0.91 14.03 -18.87
C GLU A 265 -2.32 13.63 -19.32
N ARG A 266 -3.23 13.43 -18.36
CA ARG A 266 -4.68 13.41 -18.64
C ARG A 266 -5.22 14.82 -18.68
N SER A 267 -6.37 15.04 -19.31
CA SER A 267 -7.07 16.33 -19.27
C SER A 267 -7.64 16.64 -17.87
N VAL A 268 -7.86 17.92 -17.58
CA VAL A 268 -8.50 18.34 -16.31
C VAL A 268 -9.94 17.80 -16.25
N GLU A 269 -10.63 17.78 -17.38
CA GLU A 269 -11.98 17.27 -17.55
C GLU A 269 -12.06 15.79 -17.15
N GLU A 270 -11.17 14.97 -17.69
CA GLU A 270 -11.13 13.54 -17.43
C GLU A 270 -10.76 13.25 -15.97
N ILE A 271 -9.78 13.97 -15.42
CA ILE A 271 -9.44 13.81 -13.99
C ILE A 271 -10.63 14.18 -13.10
N CYS A 272 -11.33 15.30 -13.38
CA CYS A 272 -12.52 15.69 -12.62
C CYS A 272 -13.63 14.63 -12.70
N ARG A 273 -13.82 14.01 -13.88
CA ARG A 273 -14.76 12.90 -14.08
C ARG A 273 -14.38 11.70 -13.22
N ILE A 274 -13.12 11.26 -13.28
CA ILE A 274 -12.60 10.14 -12.48
C ILE A 274 -12.77 10.42 -10.98
N VAL A 275 -12.44 11.63 -10.51
CA VAL A 275 -12.60 12.01 -9.10
C VAL A 275 -14.07 11.93 -8.67
N LYS A 276 -14.98 12.50 -9.46
CA LYS A 276 -16.42 12.49 -9.15
C LYS A 276 -16.96 11.06 -9.06
N GLU A 277 -16.78 10.27 -10.12
CA GLU A 277 -17.28 8.89 -10.17
C GLU A 277 -16.60 8.00 -9.12
N GLY A 278 -15.29 8.13 -8.94
CA GLY A 278 -14.55 7.31 -7.99
C GLY A 278 -14.95 7.55 -6.53
N MET A 279 -15.28 8.78 -6.14
CA MET A 279 -15.83 9.05 -4.80
C MET A 279 -17.14 8.31 -4.58
N ASP A 280 -18.05 8.33 -5.57
CA ASP A 280 -19.36 7.69 -5.49
C ASP A 280 -19.23 6.15 -5.37
N TYR A 281 -18.22 5.54 -6.00
CA TYR A 281 -18.04 4.08 -5.97
C TYR A 281 -17.12 3.55 -4.86
N THR A 282 -16.34 4.39 -4.20
CA THR A 282 -15.35 3.93 -3.21
C THR A 282 -15.72 4.32 -1.78
N GLY A 283 -16.25 5.52 -1.58
CA GLY A 283 -16.48 6.09 -0.26
C GLY A 283 -15.20 6.47 0.49
N PHE A 284 -14.05 6.58 -0.19
CA PHE A 284 -12.82 7.08 0.44
C PHE A 284 -12.98 8.53 0.92
N GLU A 285 -12.40 8.82 2.08
CA GLU A 285 -12.39 10.18 2.65
C GLU A 285 -11.26 11.07 2.08
N ASP A 286 -10.37 10.51 1.25
CA ASP A 286 -9.26 11.22 0.60
C ASP A 286 -9.08 10.74 -0.85
N VAL A 287 -8.80 11.68 -1.74
CA VAL A 287 -8.45 11.46 -3.15
C VAL A 287 -7.03 11.97 -3.38
N SER A 288 -6.15 11.11 -3.87
CA SER A 288 -4.76 11.44 -4.15
C SER A 288 -4.53 11.66 -5.64
N LEU A 289 -4.13 12.87 -6.02
CA LEU A 289 -3.69 13.17 -7.39
C LEU A 289 -2.25 12.65 -7.56
N LEU A 290 -2.13 11.43 -8.08
CA LEU A 290 -0.91 10.65 -8.12
C LEU A 290 -0.06 10.98 -9.35
N SER A 291 1.22 11.25 -9.13
CA SER A 291 2.27 11.32 -10.14
C SER A 291 3.66 11.31 -9.50
N LEU A 292 4.72 11.15 -10.29
CA LEU A 292 6.11 11.40 -9.87
C LEU A 292 6.36 12.87 -9.51
N SER A 293 5.59 13.81 -10.07
CA SER A 293 5.76 15.24 -9.80
C SER A 293 4.47 16.04 -10.01
N ALA A 294 3.42 15.80 -9.21
CA ALA A 294 2.08 16.35 -9.45
C ALA A 294 2.04 17.88 -9.60
N CYS A 295 2.92 18.62 -8.92
CA CYS A 295 3.04 20.08 -9.04
C CYS A 295 3.58 20.57 -10.39
N ASP A 296 4.18 19.66 -11.18
CA ASP A 296 4.61 19.95 -12.55
C ASP A 296 3.51 19.62 -13.57
N TYR A 297 2.29 19.23 -13.18
CA TYR A 297 1.20 19.08 -14.15
C TYR A 297 0.83 20.45 -14.77
N SER A 298 0.60 20.51 -16.09
CA SER A 298 0.49 21.78 -16.84
C SER A 298 -0.58 22.74 -16.29
N ASP A 299 -1.77 22.24 -16.00
CA ASP A 299 -2.91 23.03 -15.50
C ASP A 299 -3.22 22.75 -14.02
N VAL A 300 -2.19 22.57 -13.18
CA VAL A 300 -2.38 22.02 -11.82
C VAL A 300 -3.20 22.91 -10.89
N GLN A 301 -3.13 24.23 -11.02
CA GLN A 301 -3.99 25.14 -10.25
C GLN A 301 -5.46 24.93 -10.57
N GLU A 302 -5.81 24.88 -11.86
CA GLU A 302 -7.20 24.66 -12.28
C GLU A 302 -7.69 23.28 -11.89
N LEU A 303 -6.83 22.27 -12.06
CA LEU A 303 -7.10 20.90 -11.65
C LEU A 303 -7.42 20.82 -10.15
N VAL A 304 -6.53 21.35 -9.30
CA VAL A 304 -6.72 21.33 -7.85
C VAL A 304 -7.98 22.10 -7.47
N ARG A 305 -8.22 23.27 -8.07
CA ARG A 305 -9.42 24.09 -7.80
C ARG A 305 -10.70 23.31 -8.09
N ARG A 306 -10.82 22.71 -9.27
CA ARG A 306 -12.01 21.94 -9.67
C ARG A 306 -12.19 20.68 -8.83
N CYS A 307 -11.13 19.93 -8.57
CA CYS A 307 -11.19 18.75 -7.71
C CYS A 307 -11.59 19.09 -6.28
N VAL A 308 -11.09 20.18 -5.70
CA VAL A 308 -11.49 20.64 -4.37
C VAL A 308 -12.98 21.02 -4.35
N LEU A 309 -13.46 21.78 -5.35
CA LEU A 309 -14.88 22.13 -5.44
C LEU A 309 -15.80 20.90 -5.53
N ILE A 310 -15.38 19.88 -6.27
CA ILE A 310 -16.09 18.60 -6.39
C ILE A 310 -16.07 17.84 -5.06
N ALA A 311 -14.91 17.74 -4.41
CA ALA A 311 -14.72 16.93 -3.21
C ALA A 311 -15.31 17.55 -1.93
N GLU A 312 -15.34 18.89 -1.81
CA GLU A 312 -15.92 19.59 -0.66
C GLU A 312 -17.43 19.33 -0.50
N GLN A 313 -18.15 19.16 -1.61
CA GLN A 313 -19.57 18.79 -1.61
C GLN A 313 -19.84 17.44 -0.94
N ARG A 314 -18.80 16.60 -0.80
CA ARG A 314 -18.86 15.26 -0.20
C ARG A 314 -18.00 15.14 1.07
N GLN A 315 -17.43 16.25 1.55
CA GLN A 315 -16.49 16.26 2.69
C GLN A 315 -15.26 15.34 2.48
N VAL A 316 -14.81 15.19 1.23
CA VAL A 316 -13.64 14.38 0.85
C VAL A 316 -12.41 15.27 0.67
N SER A 317 -11.26 14.90 1.21
CA SER A 317 -10.01 15.66 1.04
C SER A 317 -9.32 15.35 -0.30
N ILE A 318 -8.62 16.35 -0.84
CA ILE A 318 -7.67 16.16 -1.94
C ILE A 318 -6.25 16.12 -1.36
N SER A 319 -5.38 15.25 -1.88
CA SER A 319 -3.96 15.19 -1.49
C SER A 319 -3.00 15.17 -2.68
N LEU A 320 -1.83 15.78 -2.49
CA LEU A 320 -0.72 15.86 -3.46
C LEU A 320 0.52 15.16 -2.85
N PRO A 321 0.69 13.85 -3.04
CA PRO A 321 1.75 13.08 -2.36
C PRO A 321 3.17 13.43 -2.80
N SER A 322 3.35 13.88 -4.05
CA SER A 322 4.66 14.18 -4.65
C SER A 322 4.77 15.67 -4.97
N SER A 323 5.08 16.48 -3.96
CA SER A 323 5.25 17.93 -4.13
C SER A 323 6.73 18.28 -4.30
N ARG A 324 7.06 18.98 -5.39
CA ARG A 324 8.37 19.66 -5.51
C ARG A 324 8.41 20.85 -4.57
N VAL A 325 9.58 21.46 -4.51
CA VAL A 325 9.91 22.50 -3.55
C VAL A 325 9.88 23.83 -4.31
N ASP A 326 8.69 24.44 -4.39
CA ASP A 326 8.51 25.82 -4.88
C ASP A 326 7.36 26.51 -4.12
N SER A 327 7.33 27.85 -4.15
CA SER A 327 6.27 28.66 -3.53
C SER A 327 4.87 28.35 -4.09
N PHE A 328 4.82 27.94 -5.35
CA PHE A 328 3.61 27.48 -6.03
C PHE A 328 3.01 26.22 -5.38
N SER A 329 3.85 25.30 -4.91
CA SER A 329 3.40 24.10 -4.18
C SER A 329 2.75 24.44 -2.84
N ILE A 330 3.13 25.56 -2.20
CA ILE A 330 2.53 26.01 -0.93
C ILE A 330 1.14 26.60 -1.17
N GLU A 331 0.94 27.34 -2.26
CA GLU A 331 -0.38 27.84 -2.65
C GLU A 331 -1.35 26.68 -2.90
N LEU A 332 -0.92 25.68 -3.67
CA LEU A 332 -1.69 24.45 -3.90
C LEU A 332 -1.95 23.70 -2.59
N ALA A 333 -0.96 23.62 -1.70
CA ALA A 333 -1.12 23.00 -0.38
C ALA A 333 -2.22 23.69 0.45
N ARG A 334 -2.35 25.02 0.38
CA ARG A 334 -3.44 25.76 1.05
C ARG A 334 -4.80 25.43 0.46
N MET A 335 -4.89 25.21 -0.85
CA MET A 335 -6.14 24.83 -1.52
C MET A 335 -6.63 23.45 -1.08
N VAL A 336 -5.73 22.47 -0.97
CA VAL A 336 -6.12 21.08 -0.66
C VAL A 336 -6.31 20.80 0.84
N GLN A 337 -5.66 21.55 1.73
CA GLN A 337 -5.68 21.29 3.19
C GLN A 337 -6.86 21.93 3.95
N ARG A 338 -8.03 21.97 3.33
CA ARG A 338 -9.25 22.53 3.94
C ARG A 338 -9.96 21.57 4.87
N ILE A 339 -9.87 20.27 4.56
CA ILE A 339 -10.52 19.19 5.31
C ILE A 339 -9.52 18.50 6.25
N ARG A 340 -8.32 18.11 5.78
CA ARG A 340 -7.29 17.52 6.66
C ARG A 340 -5.94 18.22 6.52
N LYS A 341 -5.37 18.66 7.64
CA LYS A 341 -4.00 19.22 7.70
C LYS A 341 -2.97 18.12 7.94
N THR A 342 -2.14 17.84 6.95
CA THR A 342 -0.99 16.94 7.08
C THR A 342 0.33 17.72 6.96
N GLY A 343 1.42 17.18 7.52
CA GLY A 343 2.75 17.78 7.36
C GLY A 343 3.21 17.72 5.91
N LEU A 344 3.82 18.81 5.42
CA LEU A 344 4.32 18.90 4.04
C LEU A 344 5.66 18.18 3.89
N THR A 345 5.84 17.49 2.77
CA THR A 345 7.06 16.72 2.47
C THR A 345 7.80 17.36 1.32
N PHE A 346 9.09 17.59 1.50
CA PHE A 346 9.98 18.17 0.50
C PHE A 346 11.24 17.31 0.37
N ALA A 347 11.82 17.28 -0.83
CA ALA A 347 12.98 16.46 -1.12
C ALA A 347 14.11 17.30 -1.72
N PRO A 348 14.94 17.95 -0.87
CA PRO A 348 16.19 18.59 -1.30
C PRO A 348 17.22 17.58 -1.83
N GLU A 349 17.19 16.35 -1.33
CA GLU A 349 18.10 15.23 -1.64
C GLU A 349 19.56 15.42 -1.21
N ALA A 350 20.12 16.63 -1.32
CA ALA A 350 21.48 16.96 -0.92
C ALA A 350 21.57 18.23 -0.06
N GLY A 351 22.58 18.28 0.80
CA GLY A 351 22.76 19.33 1.82
C GLY A 351 23.36 20.65 1.31
N THR A 352 24.05 20.62 0.17
CA THR A 352 24.75 21.79 -0.41
C THR A 352 24.26 22.06 -1.82
N GLN A 353 24.39 23.31 -2.27
CA GLN A 353 24.07 23.70 -3.66
C GLN A 353 24.86 22.87 -4.66
N ARG A 354 26.18 22.80 -4.45
CA ARG A 354 27.11 22.05 -5.31
C ARG A 354 26.62 20.62 -5.57
N LEU A 355 26.28 19.87 -4.52
CA LEU A 355 25.85 18.48 -4.69
C LEU A 355 24.44 18.37 -5.29
N ARG A 356 23.57 19.36 -5.07
CA ARG A 356 22.27 19.44 -5.78
C ARG A 356 22.46 19.67 -7.29
N ASP A 357 23.43 20.50 -7.68
CA ASP A 357 23.77 20.71 -9.10
C ASP A 357 24.33 19.44 -9.74
N VAL A 358 25.21 18.72 -9.03
CA VAL A 358 25.77 17.42 -9.46
C VAL A 358 24.67 16.40 -9.74
N ILE A 359 23.63 16.30 -8.90
CA ILE A 359 22.52 15.37 -9.11
C ILE A 359 21.43 15.92 -10.05
N ASN A 360 21.63 17.11 -10.59
CA ASN A 360 20.69 17.86 -11.43
C ASN A 360 19.33 18.13 -10.74
N LYS A 361 19.38 18.66 -9.52
CA LYS A 361 18.22 19.10 -8.75
C LYS A 361 18.16 20.63 -8.77
N PRO A 362 17.28 21.25 -9.58
CA PRO A 362 17.20 22.70 -9.70
C PRO A 362 16.45 23.29 -8.51
N ILE A 363 17.15 23.46 -7.39
CA ILE A 363 16.64 24.13 -6.19
C ILE A 363 17.78 24.76 -5.39
N THR A 364 17.63 26.03 -5.02
CA THR A 364 18.64 26.78 -4.28
C THR A 364 18.51 26.66 -2.76
N ASP A 365 19.58 26.97 -2.04
CA ASP A 365 19.55 27.06 -0.58
C ASP A 365 18.55 28.14 -0.12
N GLU A 366 18.53 29.26 -0.83
CA GLU A 366 17.64 30.40 -0.60
C GLU A 366 16.17 29.99 -0.77
N GLU A 367 15.84 29.34 -1.89
CA GLU A 367 14.48 28.83 -2.15
C GLU A 367 14.01 27.88 -1.05
N ILE A 368 14.87 26.97 -0.56
CA ILE A 368 14.52 26.04 0.53
C ILE A 368 14.17 26.81 1.81
N LEU A 369 14.96 27.84 2.16
CA LEU A 369 14.76 28.63 3.37
C LEU A 369 13.52 29.52 3.28
N GLU A 370 13.25 30.10 2.10
CA GLU A 370 12.03 30.87 1.81
C GLU A 370 10.79 29.98 1.93
N ILE A 371 10.82 28.77 1.36
CA ILE A 371 9.72 27.79 1.46
C ILE A 371 9.49 27.39 2.91
N ALA A 372 10.55 27.15 3.68
CA ALA A 372 10.40 26.87 5.11
C ALA A 372 9.71 28.03 5.83
N GLN A 373 10.11 29.27 5.58
CA GLN A 373 9.48 30.46 6.13
C GLN A 373 7.99 30.51 5.78
N GLU A 374 7.64 30.34 4.51
CA GLU A 374 6.25 30.36 4.04
C GLU A 374 5.39 29.24 4.64
N VAL A 375 5.92 28.02 4.74
CA VAL A 375 5.24 26.86 5.35
C VAL A 375 4.91 27.16 6.82
N TYR A 376 5.87 27.62 7.62
CA TYR A 376 5.63 27.89 9.02
C TYR A 376 4.74 29.13 9.22
N THR A 377 4.88 30.19 8.40
CA THR A 377 4.00 31.37 8.43
C THR A 377 2.55 31.01 8.11
N ALA A 378 2.33 30.04 7.21
CA ALA A 378 0.99 29.55 6.90
C ALA A 378 0.39 28.60 7.97
N GLY A 379 1.11 28.36 9.06
CA GLY A 379 0.59 27.68 10.26
C GLY A 379 0.84 26.17 10.31
N TRP A 380 1.66 25.63 9.40
CA TRP A 380 2.16 24.26 9.57
C TRP A 380 3.17 24.22 10.71
N ASN A 381 3.11 23.18 11.55
CA ASN A 381 4.07 22.96 12.62
C ASN A 381 5.06 21.83 12.34
N LEU A 382 4.81 21.01 11.31
CA LEU A 382 5.66 19.88 10.95
C LEU A 382 5.97 19.88 9.45
N MET A 383 7.26 19.88 9.13
CA MET A 383 7.77 19.69 7.78
C MET A 383 8.62 18.42 7.71
N LYS A 384 8.51 17.66 6.61
CA LYS A 384 9.29 16.45 6.35
C LYS A 384 10.29 16.72 5.23
N LEU A 385 11.54 16.30 5.41
CA LEU A 385 12.63 16.52 4.45
C LEU A 385 13.30 15.19 4.10
N TYR A 386 13.54 14.94 2.81
CA TYR A 386 14.26 13.76 2.32
C TYR A 386 15.65 14.13 1.79
N PHE A 387 16.64 13.38 2.25
CA PHE A 387 18.04 13.50 1.87
C PHE A 387 18.64 12.13 1.58
N MET A 388 19.74 12.14 0.84
CA MET A 388 20.54 10.97 0.50
C MET A 388 21.98 11.16 0.96
N VAL A 389 22.68 10.06 1.24
CA VAL A 389 24.14 10.03 1.40
C VAL A 389 24.76 9.02 0.45
N GLY A 390 26.02 9.23 0.09
CA GLY A 390 26.76 8.35 -0.82
C GLY A 390 26.62 8.73 -2.29
N LEU A 391 26.16 9.93 -2.59
CA LEU A 391 26.06 10.43 -3.97
C LEU A 391 27.44 10.59 -4.62
N PRO A 392 27.54 10.54 -5.97
CA PRO A 392 28.79 10.76 -6.68
C PRO A 392 29.37 12.15 -6.37
N THR A 393 30.70 12.23 -6.23
CA THR A 393 31.44 13.44 -5.82
C THR A 393 31.12 13.97 -4.42
N GLU A 394 30.32 13.28 -3.61
CA GLU A 394 29.96 13.74 -2.26
C GLU A 394 31.19 13.82 -1.35
N THR A 395 31.40 14.99 -0.76
CA THR A 395 32.44 15.26 0.22
C THR A 395 31.86 15.24 1.63
N GLU A 396 32.73 15.24 2.64
CA GLU A 396 32.28 15.35 4.02
C GLU A 396 31.58 16.69 4.32
N GLU A 397 31.97 17.77 3.64
CA GLU A 397 31.30 19.07 3.76
C GLU A 397 29.84 18.99 3.31
N ASP A 398 29.53 18.23 2.25
CA ASP A 398 28.15 18.07 1.79
C ASP A 398 27.28 17.31 2.80
N VAL A 399 27.87 16.30 3.46
CA VAL A 399 27.22 15.54 4.53
C VAL A 399 26.92 16.45 5.73
N ARG A 400 27.87 17.31 6.12
CA ARG A 400 27.65 18.34 7.14
C ARG A 400 26.61 19.37 6.71
N GLY A 401 26.61 19.72 5.42
CA GLY A 401 25.65 20.63 4.81
C GLY A 401 24.20 20.22 5.07
N ILE A 402 23.90 18.91 5.12
CA ILE A 402 22.58 18.41 5.49
C ILE A 402 22.20 18.88 6.90
N ALA A 403 23.06 18.64 7.89
CA ALA A 403 22.84 19.05 9.27
C ALA A 403 22.69 20.58 9.40
N GLN A 404 23.56 21.33 8.71
CA GLN A 404 23.53 22.80 8.72
C GLN A 404 22.26 23.37 8.10
N LEU A 405 21.79 22.80 6.98
CA LEU A 405 20.56 23.19 6.31
C LEU A 405 19.34 22.96 7.21
N VAL A 406 19.20 21.76 7.80
CA VAL A 406 18.04 21.47 8.67
C VAL A 406 18.05 22.32 9.96
N GLU A 407 19.22 22.66 10.48
CA GLU A 407 19.36 23.59 11.61
C GLU A 407 19.01 25.04 11.24
N ARG A 408 19.31 25.49 10.02
CA ARG A 408 18.82 26.80 9.51
C ARG A 408 17.28 26.80 9.40
N ILE A 409 16.72 25.77 8.79
CA ILE A 409 15.27 25.60 8.59
C ILE A 409 14.53 25.62 9.94
N ILE A 410 14.95 24.80 10.92
CA ILE A 410 14.24 24.74 12.21
C ILE A 410 14.37 26.05 13.00
N ARG A 411 15.48 26.80 12.85
CA ARG A 411 15.64 28.11 13.46
C ARG A 411 14.63 29.12 12.90
N ILE A 412 14.42 29.11 11.59
CA ILE A 412 13.36 29.90 10.93
C ILE A 412 12.00 29.52 11.50
N GLY A 413 11.65 28.22 11.44
CA GLY A 413 10.35 27.74 11.93
C GLY A 413 10.08 28.11 13.37
N ARG A 414 11.08 28.01 14.27
CA ARG A 414 10.93 28.34 15.69
C ARG A 414 10.79 29.83 16.00
N ARG A 415 11.28 30.71 15.12
CA ARG A 415 11.02 32.17 15.22
C ARG A 415 9.56 32.50 14.92
N ILE A 416 8.90 31.68 14.10
CA ILE A 416 7.51 31.86 13.65
C ILE A 416 6.53 31.14 14.59
N ASP A 417 6.70 29.84 14.80
CA ASP A 417 5.92 29.02 15.74
C ASP A 417 6.86 28.19 16.63
N ARG A 418 6.76 28.37 17.96
CA ARG A 418 7.55 27.61 18.94
C ARG A 418 7.35 26.10 18.87
N ARG A 419 6.26 25.63 18.26
CA ARG A 419 5.92 24.22 18.03
C ARG A 419 6.52 23.65 16.74
N ALA A 420 7.19 24.46 15.92
CA ALA A 420 7.85 24.00 14.71
C ALA A 420 8.74 22.78 14.96
N ALA A 421 8.61 21.79 14.08
CA ALA A 421 9.34 20.53 14.10
C ALA A 421 9.70 20.08 12.67
N LEU A 422 10.75 19.28 12.58
CA LEU A 422 11.21 18.66 11.34
C LEU A 422 11.32 17.14 11.49
N ASN A 423 10.87 16.41 10.47
CA ASN A 423 11.18 15.00 10.30
C ASN A 423 12.11 14.85 9.10
N VAL A 424 13.34 14.42 9.32
CA VAL A 424 14.36 14.28 8.28
C VAL A 424 14.57 12.80 8.01
N SER A 425 14.32 12.35 6.78
CA SER A 425 14.60 10.98 6.36
C SER A 425 15.88 10.96 5.53
N LEU A 426 16.80 10.07 5.89
CA LEU A 426 18.10 9.91 5.25
C LEU A 426 18.19 8.53 4.62
N ALA A 427 18.16 8.49 3.29
CA ALA A 427 18.37 7.28 2.51
C ALA A 427 19.85 7.15 2.09
N THR A 428 20.23 5.94 1.68
CA THR A 428 21.52 5.70 1.02
C THR A 428 21.32 5.73 -0.48
N PHE A 429 22.21 6.38 -1.23
CA PHE A 429 22.20 6.29 -2.68
C PHE A 429 22.50 4.86 -3.15
N VAL A 430 21.59 4.31 -3.93
CA VAL A 430 21.74 3.04 -4.64
C VAL A 430 21.81 3.34 -6.14
N PRO A 431 22.95 3.08 -6.81
CA PRO A 431 23.03 3.17 -8.26
C PRO A 431 22.02 2.23 -8.92
N LYS A 432 21.15 2.77 -9.78
CA LYS A 432 20.10 2.00 -10.46
C LYS A 432 20.39 1.85 -11.96
N PRO A 433 20.02 0.71 -12.58
CA PRO A 433 20.04 0.51 -14.02
C PRO A 433 19.36 1.65 -14.78
N HIS A 434 19.87 1.97 -15.97
CA HIS A 434 19.32 2.99 -16.87
C HIS A 434 19.30 4.40 -16.28
N THR A 435 20.28 4.72 -15.42
CA THR A 435 20.49 6.07 -14.89
C THR A 435 21.87 6.60 -15.29
N PRO A 436 22.09 7.92 -15.35
CA PRO A 436 23.43 8.48 -15.54
C PRO A 436 24.46 7.96 -14.51
N PHE A 437 24.01 7.58 -13.31
CA PHE A 437 24.88 7.06 -12.26
C PHE A 437 24.96 5.52 -12.19
N GLN A 438 24.47 4.79 -13.19
CA GLN A 438 24.49 3.32 -13.18
C GLN A 438 25.92 2.70 -13.11
N TRP A 439 26.94 3.47 -13.50
CA TRP A 439 28.36 3.06 -13.46
C TRP A 439 29.07 3.45 -12.15
N GLU A 440 28.43 4.21 -11.29
CA GLU A 440 29.04 4.66 -10.03
C GLU A 440 29.12 3.53 -9.01
N ARG A 441 30.14 3.59 -8.15
CA ARG A 441 30.18 2.71 -6.98
C ARG A 441 29.07 3.06 -6.01
N GLN A 442 28.65 2.08 -5.23
CA GLN A 442 27.91 2.33 -3.99
C GLN A 442 28.89 2.35 -2.82
N ILE A 443 28.62 3.20 -1.83
CA ILE A 443 29.45 3.30 -0.63
C ILE A 443 29.24 2.10 0.30
N SER A 444 30.28 1.73 1.07
CA SER A 444 30.23 0.59 1.98
C SER A 444 29.36 0.84 3.23
N ILE A 445 29.00 -0.22 3.96
CA ILE A 445 28.28 -0.11 5.23
C ILE A 445 28.99 0.82 6.22
N ASP A 446 30.31 0.73 6.33
CA ASP A 446 31.09 1.56 7.25
C ASP A 446 31.12 3.02 6.83
N GLU A 447 31.21 3.30 5.52
CA GLU A 447 31.07 4.66 5.01
C GLU A 447 29.67 5.24 5.29
N ILE A 448 28.60 4.44 5.11
CA ILE A 448 27.22 4.86 5.41
C ILE A 448 27.10 5.20 6.90
N ARG A 449 27.54 4.30 7.79
CA ARG A 449 27.49 4.51 9.26
C ARG A 449 28.27 5.76 9.66
N ARG A 450 29.49 5.94 9.12
CA ARG A 450 30.30 7.15 9.37
C ARG A 450 29.56 8.43 9.02
N LYS A 451 28.95 8.48 7.83
CA LYS A 451 28.18 9.64 7.36
C LYS A 451 26.92 9.88 8.18
N GLN A 452 26.19 8.83 8.53
CA GLN A 452 25.04 8.90 9.44
C GLN A 452 25.45 9.45 10.82
N ASP A 453 26.60 9.04 11.35
CA ASP A 453 27.09 9.49 12.65
C ASP A 453 27.57 10.94 12.63
N ILE A 454 28.11 11.44 11.51
CA ILE A 454 28.36 12.88 11.31
C ILE A 454 27.04 13.65 11.49
N ILE A 455 25.98 13.27 10.77
CA ILE A 455 24.69 13.97 10.82
C ILE A 455 24.06 13.89 12.22
N LYS A 456 24.09 12.71 12.86
CA LYS A 456 23.58 12.54 14.24
C LYS A 456 24.30 13.45 15.24
N ARG A 457 25.63 13.60 15.09
CA ARG A 457 26.43 14.46 15.99
C ARG A 457 26.18 15.94 15.74
N GLU A 458 25.97 16.35 14.49
CA GLU A 458 25.86 17.75 14.12
C GLU A 458 24.44 18.33 14.28
N VAL A 459 23.41 17.50 14.17
CA VAL A 459 22.04 17.91 14.49
C VAL A 459 21.90 18.05 16.01
N ARG A 460 21.67 19.28 16.48
CA ARG A 460 21.59 19.65 17.91
C ARG A 460 20.15 19.86 18.38
N SER A 461 19.27 20.33 17.51
CA SER A 461 17.90 20.67 17.87
C SER A 461 17.05 19.42 18.15
N ARG A 462 16.46 19.35 19.35
CA ARG A 462 15.50 18.30 19.73
C ARG A 462 14.18 18.34 18.95
N ARG A 463 13.95 19.38 18.14
CA ARG A 463 12.79 19.51 17.24
C ARG A 463 13.02 18.84 15.88
N ILE A 464 14.22 18.33 15.63
CA ILE A 464 14.56 17.57 14.43
C ILE A 464 14.55 16.09 14.81
N ARG A 465 13.69 15.31 14.14
CA ARG A 465 13.65 13.86 14.25
C ARG A 465 14.32 13.24 13.02
N LEU A 466 15.38 12.48 13.23
CA LEU A 466 16.06 11.75 12.17
C LEU A 466 15.46 10.35 12.00
N LYS A 467 15.17 9.97 10.75
CA LYS A 467 14.84 8.60 10.33
C LYS A 467 15.93 8.14 9.36
N LEU A 468 16.75 7.19 9.78
CA LEU A 468 17.90 6.72 9.01
C LEU A 468 17.61 5.33 8.43
N THR A 469 17.88 5.14 7.15
CA THR A 469 17.82 3.82 6.53
C THR A 469 18.93 2.93 7.08
N ARG A 470 18.61 1.65 7.32
CA ARG A 470 19.59 0.64 7.75
C ARG A 470 20.59 0.38 6.60
N PRO A 471 21.92 0.48 6.82
CA PRO A 471 22.92 0.27 5.78
C PRO A 471 22.81 -1.09 5.08
N GLU A 472 22.44 -2.13 5.84
CA GLU A 472 22.34 -3.52 5.35
C GLU A 472 21.26 -3.68 4.27
N VAL A 473 20.12 -2.98 4.44
CA VAL A 473 19.01 -2.94 3.47
C VAL A 473 19.50 -2.37 2.15
N SER A 474 20.16 -1.21 2.20
CA SER A 474 20.68 -0.54 1.00
C SER A 474 21.76 -1.35 0.29
N LEU A 475 22.56 -2.12 1.03
CA LEU A 475 23.57 -3.01 0.44
C LEU A 475 22.91 -4.08 -0.45
N LEU A 476 21.92 -4.78 0.09
CA LEU A 476 21.17 -5.81 -0.64
C LEU A 476 20.44 -5.21 -1.86
N GLU A 477 19.79 -4.06 -1.70
CA GLU A 477 19.18 -3.34 -2.82
C GLU A 477 20.21 -3.02 -3.92
N GLY A 478 21.40 -2.59 -3.54
CA GLY A 478 22.50 -2.29 -4.45
C GLY A 478 23.03 -3.47 -5.24
N ILE A 479 23.17 -4.60 -4.56
CA ILE A 479 23.64 -5.86 -5.16
C ILE A 479 22.62 -6.36 -6.17
N PHE A 480 21.35 -6.48 -5.78
CA PHE A 480 20.31 -7.02 -6.66
C PHE A 480 19.91 -6.05 -7.77
N ALA A 481 19.92 -4.73 -7.53
CA ALA A 481 19.60 -3.76 -8.58
C ALA A 481 20.62 -3.81 -9.72
N ARG A 482 21.89 -4.10 -9.41
CA ARG A 482 22.99 -4.19 -10.38
C ARG A 482 23.45 -5.62 -10.64
N GLY A 483 22.64 -6.58 -10.26
CA GLY A 483 22.96 -8.00 -10.28
C GLY A 483 22.90 -8.61 -11.67
N ASP A 484 23.56 -9.76 -11.83
CA ASP A 484 23.43 -10.65 -12.97
C ASP A 484 22.83 -12.00 -12.53
N ARG A 485 22.70 -12.92 -13.49
CA ARG A 485 22.06 -14.23 -13.28
C ARG A 485 22.75 -15.11 -12.23
N ARG A 486 24.04 -14.89 -11.92
CA ARG A 486 24.75 -15.64 -10.87
C ARG A 486 24.10 -15.45 -9.50
N LEU A 487 23.47 -14.29 -9.27
CA LEU A 487 22.77 -14.00 -8.02
C LEU A 487 21.53 -14.87 -7.78
N GLY A 488 21.01 -15.56 -8.80
CA GLY A 488 19.96 -16.56 -8.63
C GLY A 488 20.34 -17.63 -7.59
N LYS A 489 21.61 -18.06 -7.57
CA LYS A 489 22.11 -19.02 -6.58
C LYS A 489 22.02 -18.47 -5.15
N VAL A 490 22.37 -17.20 -4.96
CA VAL A 490 22.30 -16.53 -3.65
C VAL A 490 20.85 -16.42 -3.19
N LEU A 491 19.93 -16.07 -4.09
CA LEU A 491 18.49 -15.97 -3.77
C LEU A 491 17.92 -17.30 -3.29
N ILE A 492 18.25 -18.40 -3.96
CA ILE A 492 17.82 -19.74 -3.56
C ILE A 492 18.38 -20.09 -2.18
N GLU A 493 19.68 -19.88 -1.95
CA GLU A 493 20.32 -20.19 -0.65
C GLU A 493 19.74 -19.34 0.48
N ALA A 494 19.56 -18.03 0.27
CA ALA A 494 18.96 -17.15 1.26
C ALA A 494 17.51 -17.56 1.58
N HIS A 495 16.70 -17.87 0.55
CA HIS A 495 15.33 -18.36 0.73
C HIS A 495 15.30 -19.67 1.55
N ARG A 496 16.15 -20.65 1.21
CA ARG A 496 16.27 -21.93 1.94
C ARG A 496 16.66 -21.73 3.40
N MET A 497 17.46 -20.71 3.69
CA MET A 497 17.85 -20.34 5.05
C MET A 497 16.77 -19.57 5.81
N GLY A 498 15.66 -19.21 5.14
CA GLY A 498 14.50 -18.56 5.73
C GLY A 498 14.46 -17.04 5.58
N CYS A 499 15.30 -16.44 4.73
CA CYS A 499 15.19 -15.02 4.39
C CYS A 499 13.90 -14.74 3.61
N LYS A 500 13.13 -13.76 4.07
CA LYS A 500 11.89 -13.27 3.47
C LYS A 500 11.50 -11.96 4.16
N PHE A 501 10.67 -11.16 3.48
CA PHE A 501 10.28 -9.83 3.92
C PHE A 501 11.48 -8.95 4.27
N ASP A 502 12.56 -9.03 3.48
CA ASP A 502 13.84 -8.39 3.78
C ASP A 502 13.78 -6.84 3.77
N GLY A 503 12.73 -6.26 3.16
CA GLY A 503 12.42 -4.83 3.25
C GLY A 503 11.84 -4.39 4.60
N TRP A 504 11.36 -5.32 5.42
CA TRP A 504 10.81 -5.05 6.76
C TRP A 504 11.92 -5.14 7.79
N GLY A 505 12.22 -4.02 8.44
CA GLY A 505 13.40 -3.89 9.30
C GLY A 505 13.44 -4.88 10.47
N ASP A 506 12.30 -5.36 10.95
CA ASP A 506 12.16 -6.39 11.99
C ASP A 506 12.28 -7.83 11.46
N GLN A 507 12.22 -8.02 10.14
CA GLN A 507 12.31 -9.33 9.48
C GLN A 507 13.68 -9.57 8.83
N LEU A 508 14.45 -8.52 8.50
CA LEU A 508 15.75 -8.66 7.83
C LEU A 508 16.74 -9.54 8.63
N ARG A 509 17.20 -10.62 8.00
CA ARG A 509 18.20 -11.57 8.53
C ARG A 509 19.53 -11.44 7.81
N PHE A 510 20.22 -10.31 7.98
CA PHE A 510 21.43 -9.98 7.20
C PHE A 510 22.58 -11.00 7.35
N ASP A 511 22.76 -11.60 8.53
CA ASP A 511 23.80 -12.64 8.72
C ASP A 511 23.57 -13.85 7.80
N LEU A 512 22.31 -14.23 7.57
CA LEU A 512 21.97 -15.33 6.67
C LEU A 512 22.23 -14.98 5.20
N TRP A 513 22.09 -13.70 4.83
CA TRP A 513 22.48 -13.22 3.50
C TRP A 513 23.99 -13.35 3.28
N LEU A 514 24.81 -12.92 4.25
CA LEU A 514 26.26 -13.07 4.17
C LEU A 514 26.65 -14.55 4.02
N ASP A 515 25.98 -15.45 4.75
CA ASP A 515 26.18 -16.88 4.62
C ASP A 515 25.78 -17.41 3.24
N ALA A 516 24.66 -16.94 2.68
CA ALA A 516 24.20 -17.32 1.34
C ALA A 516 25.20 -16.88 0.25
N PHE A 517 25.76 -15.68 0.34
CA PHE A 517 26.84 -15.23 -0.54
C PHE A 517 28.07 -16.14 -0.44
N ARG A 518 28.53 -16.43 0.79
CA ARG A 518 29.68 -17.33 1.04
C ARG A 518 29.46 -18.72 0.47
N ARG A 519 28.30 -19.33 0.70
CA ARG A 519 27.94 -20.67 0.20
C ARG A 519 27.82 -20.72 -1.33
N SER A 520 27.40 -19.62 -1.92
CA SER A 520 27.30 -19.49 -3.39
C SER A 520 28.64 -19.18 -4.05
N GLY A 521 29.69 -18.88 -3.28
CA GLY A 521 31.00 -18.48 -3.79
C GLY A 521 30.96 -17.14 -4.53
N ILE A 522 30.05 -16.25 -4.14
CA ILE A 522 29.83 -14.94 -4.79
C ILE A 522 30.23 -13.84 -3.82
N ASP A 523 31.12 -12.95 -4.28
CA ASP A 523 31.50 -11.76 -3.53
C ASP A 523 30.46 -10.64 -3.76
N PRO A 524 29.74 -10.18 -2.72
CA PRO A 524 28.80 -9.09 -2.86
C PRO A 524 29.45 -7.78 -3.33
N ASP A 525 30.72 -7.53 -3.01
CA ASP A 525 31.40 -6.28 -3.35
C ASP A 525 31.65 -6.13 -4.87
N GLU A 526 31.66 -7.24 -5.62
CA GLU A 526 31.75 -7.24 -7.09
C GLU A 526 30.58 -6.46 -7.74
N TYR A 527 29.40 -6.48 -7.10
CA TYR A 527 28.22 -5.76 -7.59
C TYR A 527 28.17 -4.31 -7.11
N LEU A 528 29.03 -3.95 -6.15
CA LEU A 528 29.02 -2.64 -5.51
C LEU A 528 30.03 -1.66 -6.07
N ARG A 529 31.09 -2.16 -6.72
CA ARG A 529 32.15 -1.37 -7.35
C ARG A 529 31.64 -0.41 -8.44
N ALA A 530 32.50 0.54 -8.80
CA ALA A 530 32.33 1.29 -10.03
C ALA A 530 32.55 0.38 -11.25
N ARG A 531 31.85 0.67 -12.35
CA ARG A 531 31.95 -0.07 -13.61
C ARG A 531 32.52 0.84 -14.70
N ASP A 532 33.28 0.24 -15.60
CA ASP A 532 33.72 0.94 -16.80
C ASP A 532 32.50 1.19 -17.71
N PRO A 533 32.31 2.39 -18.29
CA PRO A 533 31.31 2.63 -19.33
C PRO A 533 31.29 1.61 -20.46
N ASP A 534 32.43 1.03 -20.82
CA ASP A 534 32.57 0.07 -21.92
C ASP A 534 32.39 -1.39 -21.47
N GLU A 535 32.31 -1.64 -20.16
CA GLU A 535 31.97 -2.95 -19.60
C GLU A 535 30.51 -3.33 -19.97
N PRO A 536 30.25 -4.55 -20.47
CA PRO A 536 28.89 -5.03 -20.67
C PRO A 536 28.11 -5.06 -19.35
N LEU A 537 26.95 -4.42 -19.33
CA LEU A 537 26.05 -4.41 -18.17
C LEU A 537 25.01 -5.54 -18.28
N PRO A 538 24.60 -6.17 -17.17
CA PRO A 538 23.59 -7.23 -17.18
C PRO A 538 22.27 -6.84 -17.87
N TRP A 539 21.91 -5.55 -17.84
CA TRP A 539 20.69 -4.99 -18.42
C TRP A 539 20.88 -4.31 -19.78
N ASP A 540 22.05 -4.41 -20.43
CA ASP A 540 22.31 -3.72 -21.71
C ASP A 540 21.41 -4.18 -22.86
N HIS A 541 20.84 -5.38 -22.73
CA HIS A 541 19.89 -5.95 -23.68
C HIS A 541 18.47 -5.37 -23.55
N ILE A 542 18.22 -4.53 -22.54
CA ILE A 542 16.97 -3.80 -22.35
C ILE A 542 17.12 -2.37 -22.88
N ASP A 543 16.22 -1.95 -23.76
CA ASP A 543 16.20 -0.59 -24.31
C ASP A 543 15.13 0.28 -23.58
N PRO A 544 15.53 1.22 -22.71
CA PRO A 544 14.63 2.12 -22.01
C PRO A 544 14.20 3.32 -22.87
N LEU A 545 14.51 3.33 -24.17
CA LEU A 545 14.31 4.44 -25.13
C LEU A 545 15.16 5.69 -24.84
N VAL A 546 16.06 5.61 -23.87
CA VAL A 546 17.05 6.64 -23.55
C VAL A 546 18.43 6.11 -23.92
N THR A 547 19.17 6.92 -24.67
CA THR A 547 20.45 6.52 -25.27
C THR A 547 21.58 6.45 -24.24
N LYS A 548 22.53 5.53 -24.43
CA LYS A 548 23.73 5.40 -23.57
C LYS A 548 24.56 6.69 -23.62
N GLU A 549 24.66 7.30 -24.80
CA GLU A 549 25.38 8.55 -25.04
C GLU A 549 24.81 9.70 -24.20
N PHE A 550 23.49 9.80 -24.09
CA PHE A 550 22.84 10.77 -23.22
C PHE A 550 23.15 10.53 -21.74
N LEU A 551 23.09 9.28 -21.28
CA LEU A 551 23.40 8.93 -19.89
C LEU A 551 24.85 9.27 -19.52
N LEU A 552 25.80 9.01 -20.44
CA LEU A 552 27.20 9.37 -20.26
C LEU A 552 27.43 10.89 -20.27
N SER A 553 26.80 11.61 -21.19
CA SER A 553 26.83 13.08 -21.21
C SER A 553 26.34 13.67 -19.88
N GLU A 554 25.23 13.15 -19.33
CA GLU A 554 24.72 13.60 -18.03
C GLU A 554 25.67 13.28 -16.87
N ARG A 555 26.32 12.11 -16.91
CA ARG A 555 27.33 11.73 -15.94
C ARG A 555 28.54 12.68 -15.96
N GLU A 556 29.03 13.03 -17.15
CA GLU A 556 30.13 13.97 -17.30
C GLU A 556 29.77 15.37 -16.81
N ARG A 557 28.57 15.85 -17.13
CA ARG A 557 28.03 17.12 -16.58
C ARG A 557 27.98 17.09 -15.06
N ALA A 558 27.60 15.96 -14.46
CA ALA A 558 27.62 15.80 -13.01
C ALA A 558 29.02 16.02 -12.42
N TYR A 559 30.07 15.46 -13.03
CA TYR A 559 31.44 15.67 -12.57
C TYR A 559 31.94 17.10 -12.73
N ARG A 560 31.41 17.84 -13.71
CA ARG A 560 31.69 19.27 -13.88
C ARG A 560 30.81 20.18 -13.00
N GLY A 561 29.83 19.61 -12.28
CA GLY A 561 28.85 20.39 -11.52
C GLY A 561 27.87 21.18 -12.39
N GLU A 562 27.73 20.81 -13.66
CA GLU A 562 26.83 21.47 -14.62
C GLU A 562 25.41 20.91 -14.48
N THR A 563 24.41 21.78 -14.53
CA THR A 563 22.99 21.39 -14.55
C THR A 563 22.50 21.17 -15.98
N THR A 564 21.40 20.44 -16.10
CA THR A 564 20.70 20.22 -17.37
C THR A 564 19.25 20.68 -17.21
N PRO A 565 18.77 21.64 -18.01
CA PRO A 565 17.44 22.23 -17.86
C PRO A 565 16.32 21.23 -18.14
N SER A 566 15.12 21.57 -17.69
CA SER A 566 13.90 20.82 -18.02
C SER A 566 13.55 20.98 -19.50
N CYS A 567 12.97 19.93 -20.09
CA CYS A 567 12.46 19.99 -21.46
C CYS A 567 11.36 21.06 -21.66
N ARG A 568 10.68 21.46 -20.58
CA ARG A 568 9.68 22.54 -20.60
C ARG A 568 10.28 23.94 -20.59
N ALA A 569 11.48 24.09 -20.06
CA ALA A 569 12.15 25.38 -20.00
C ALA A 569 12.87 25.68 -21.32
N ASP A 570 13.72 24.74 -21.76
CA ASP A 570 14.70 24.99 -22.83
C ASP A 570 14.55 24.04 -24.03
N GLY A 571 13.43 23.31 -24.11
CA GLY A 571 13.17 22.36 -25.20
C GLY A 571 13.94 21.04 -25.10
N CYS A 572 14.05 20.33 -26.22
CA CYS A 572 14.57 18.96 -26.23
C CYS A 572 16.05 18.86 -25.80
N VAL A 573 16.33 18.08 -24.75
CA VAL A 573 17.69 17.83 -24.23
C VAL A 573 18.43 16.66 -24.90
N GLY A 574 17.88 16.10 -25.98
CA GLY A 574 18.57 15.09 -26.78
C GLY A 574 18.66 13.67 -26.18
N CYS A 575 17.75 13.28 -25.27
CA CYS A 575 17.81 11.95 -24.65
C CYS A 575 17.55 10.74 -25.56
N GLY A 576 17.05 10.96 -26.79
CA GLY A 576 16.76 9.93 -27.80
C GLY A 576 15.27 9.68 -28.05
N LEU A 577 14.40 10.04 -27.09
CA LEU A 577 12.96 9.78 -27.16
C LEU A 577 12.24 10.41 -28.35
N MET A 578 12.72 11.54 -28.87
CA MET A 578 12.10 12.21 -30.03
C MET A 578 12.03 11.32 -31.28
N ARG A 579 12.88 10.29 -31.37
CA ARG A 579 12.84 9.31 -32.47
C ARG A 579 11.64 8.36 -32.40
N TYR A 580 11.08 8.17 -31.19
CA TYR A 580 10.07 7.15 -30.90
C TYR A 580 8.73 7.75 -30.44
N ALA A 581 8.77 8.84 -29.68
CA ALA A 581 7.62 9.44 -29.01
C ALA A 581 7.51 10.94 -29.29
N ARG A 582 7.74 11.35 -30.56
CA ARG A 582 7.84 12.76 -30.96
C ARG A 582 6.64 13.59 -30.49
N GLU A 583 5.43 13.12 -30.71
CA GLU A 583 4.22 13.85 -30.36
C GLU A 583 4.09 14.05 -28.84
N ALA A 584 4.24 12.98 -28.05
CA ALA A 584 4.21 13.06 -26.59
C ALA A 584 5.31 14.00 -26.05
N CYS A 585 6.53 13.94 -26.61
CA CYS A 585 7.59 14.88 -26.27
C CYS A 585 7.24 16.34 -26.60
N LEU A 586 6.65 16.60 -27.77
CA LEU A 586 6.21 17.95 -28.15
C LEU A 586 5.12 18.49 -27.21
N LYS A 587 4.11 17.68 -26.88
CA LYS A 587 3.07 18.03 -25.91
C LYS A 587 3.70 18.35 -24.53
N ALA A 588 4.60 17.49 -24.05
CA ALA A 588 5.26 17.66 -22.77
C ALA A 588 6.13 18.93 -22.68
N MET A 589 6.70 19.41 -23.80
CA MET A 589 7.50 20.64 -23.86
C MET A 589 6.64 21.91 -23.81
N VAL A 590 5.44 21.89 -24.39
CA VAL A 590 4.53 23.04 -24.45
C VAL A 590 3.74 23.22 -23.14
N GLY A 591 3.59 22.16 -22.35
CA GLY A 591 2.90 22.18 -21.05
C GLY A 591 3.59 23.07 -20.00
N GLY A 592 3.24 24.36 -19.93
CA GLY A 592 3.74 25.29 -18.91
C GLY A 592 2.74 25.49 -17.77
N LYS A 593 3.21 25.84 -16.56
CA LYS A 593 2.36 26.22 -15.42
C LYS A 593 1.52 27.45 -15.78
N ARG A 594 0.27 27.26 -16.19
CA ARG A 594 -0.65 28.39 -16.39
C ARG A 594 -1.07 28.90 -15.02
N ARG A 595 -0.64 30.12 -14.69
CA ARG A 595 -1.07 30.80 -13.47
C ARG A 595 -2.46 31.38 -13.67
N ILE A 596 -3.44 30.84 -12.96
CA ILE A 596 -4.74 31.49 -12.78
C ILE A 596 -4.68 32.22 -11.44
N GLY A 597 -5.25 33.43 -11.36
CA GLY A 597 -5.32 34.16 -10.10
C GLY A 597 -6.03 33.33 -9.02
N TYR A 598 -5.49 33.34 -7.80
CA TYR A 598 -6.14 32.67 -6.68
C TYR A 598 -7.43 33.40 -6.31
N GLU A 599 -8.57 32.77 -6.60
CA GLU A 599 -9.85 33.14 -6.01
C GLU A 599 -10.08 32.31 -4.73
N PRO A 600 -10.35 32.94 -3.58
CA PRO A 600 -10.65 32.20 -2.36
C PRO A 600 -11.92 31.37 -2.55
N ILE A 601 -11.81 30.05 -2.47
CA ILE A 601 -12.98 29.17 -2.40
C ILE A 601 -13.67 29.44 -1.05
N PRO A 602 -14.98 29.77 -0.98
CA PRO A 602 -15.67 29.97 0.29
C PRO A 602 -15.60 28.71 1.16
N LYS A 603 -15.34 28.84 2.46
CA LYS A 603 -15.28 27.66 3.35
C LYS A 603 -16.69 27.09 3.52
N HIS A 604 -16.89 25.83 3.16
CA HIS A 604 -18.14 25.14 3.48
C HIS A 604 -18.21 24.91 5.00
N GLU A 605 -19.19 25.51 5.67
CA GLU A 605 -19.45 25.22 7.07
C GLU A 605 -20.14 23.86 7.20
N ASN A 606 -19.74 23.09 8.22
CA ASN A 606 -20.36 21.80 8.46
C ASN A 606 -21.73 22.02 9.12
N PRO A 607 -22.83 21.56 8.51
CA PRO A 607 -24.14 21.69 9.11
C PRO A 607 -24.18 21.00 10.48
N LEU A 608 -24.95 21.59 11.40
CA LEU A 608 -25.18 21.02 12.72
C LEU A 608 -25.99 19.72 12.59
N ALA A 609 -25.73 18.77 13.49
CA ALA A 609 -26.54 17.56 13.55
C ALA A 609 -27.97 17.90 14.03
N VAL A 610 -28.97 17.46 13.28
CA VAL A 610 -30.40 17.68 13.58
C VAL A 610 -31.15 16.40 13.96
N GLN A 611 -30.55 15.24 13.69
CA GLN A 611 -31.11 13.93 14.00
C GLN A 611 -30.02 12.97 14.50
N LYS A 612 -30.35 12.10 15.45
CA LYS A 612 -29.49 11.01 15.89
C LYS A 612 -30.25 9.70 15.77
N LEU A 613 -29.69 8.77 15.00
CA LEU A 613 -30.26 7.46 14.75
C LEU A 613 -29.38 6.38 15.39
N ARG A 614 -30.01 5.40 16.02
CA ARG A 614 -29.39 4.19 16.53
C ARG A 614 -29.59 3.06 15.53
N LEU A 615 -28.48 2.42 15.18
CA LEU A 615 -28.42 1.29 14.26
C LEU A 615 -28.14 0.03 15.06
N ARG A 616 -28.99 -1.00 14.90
CA ARG A 616 -28.65 -2.36 15.29
C ARG A 616 -28.21 -3.12 14.05
N TYR A 617 -27.01 -3.68 14.06
CA TYR A 617 -26.42 -4.30 12.89
C TYR A 617 -25.88 -5.70 13.17
N ARG A 618 -25.77 -6.47 12.08
CA ARG A 618 -25.24 -7.82 12.02
C ARG A 618 -23.80 -7.80 11.53
N LYS A 619 -22.97 -8.66 12.12
CA LYS A 619 -21.64 -9.05 11.64
C LYS A 619 -21.58 -10.58 11.57
N SER A 620 -21.46 -11.15 10.38
CA SER A 620 -21.60 -12.60 10.16
C SER A 620 -20.73 -13.11 9.02
N GLY A 621 -20.64 -14.44 8.88
CA GLY A 621 -19.83 -15.07 7.83
C GLY A 621 -18.35 -14.73 7.99
N ILE A 622 -17.63 -14.65 6.89
CA ILE A 622 -16.18 -14.39 6.91
C ILE A 622 -15.82 -12.99 7.44
N LEU A 623 -16.74 -12.01 7.36
CA LEU A 623 -16.52 -10.65 7.90
C LEU A 623 -16.51 -10.60 9.43
N ARG A 624 -16.82 -11.69 10.14
CA ARG A 624 -16.61 -11.78 11.59
C ARG A 624 -15.15 -11.59 12.01
N TYR A 625 -14.22 -11.84 11.10
CA TYR A 625 -12.78 -11.65 11.30
C TYR A 625 -12.32 -10.19 11.13
N LEU A 626 -13.22 -9.27 10.78
CA LEU A 626 -12.92 -7.85 10.85
C LEU A 626 -12.78 -7.39 12.31
N SER A 627 -11.72 -6.63 12.55
CA SER A 627 -11.52 -5.83 13.74
C SER A 627 -12.53 -4.68 13.80
N HIS A 628 -12.65 -4.07 14.97
CA HIS A 628 -13.56 -2.96 15.16
C HIS A 628 -13.28 -1.78 14.21
N MET A 629 -12.01 -1.41 14.04
CA MET A 629 -11.63 -0.29 13.17
C MET A 629 -12.00 -0.54 11.71
N GLU A 630 -11.90 -1.77 11.24
CA GLU A 630 -12.25 -2.17 9.88
C GLU A 630 -13.78 -2.11 9.67
N VAL A 631 -14.57 -2.54 10.67
CA VAL A 631 -16.03 -2.37 10.64
C VAL A 631 -16.42 -0.90 10.64
N MET A 632 -15.77 -0.07 11.46
CA MET A 632 -16.01 1.38 11.45
C MET A 632 -15.72 1.99 10.08
N GLY A 633 -14.58 1.62 9.47
CA GLY A 633 -14.20 2.04 8.12
C GLY A 633 -15.23 1.63 7.08
N ALA A 634 -15.73 0.39 7.13
CA ALA A 634 -16.76 -0.11 6.22
C ALA A 634 -18.05 0.71 6.31
N PHE A 635 -18.53 1.02 7.53
CA PHE A 635 -19.72 1.86 7.73
C PHE A 635 -19.53 3.31 7.28
N ILE A 636 -18.36 3.90 7.54
CA ILE A 636 -18.04 5.26 7.08
C ILE A 636 -18.08 5.30 5.54
N ARG A 637 -17.37 4.39 4.88
CA ARG A 637 -17.32 4.34 3.42
C ARG A 637 -18.68 4.02 2.81
N ALA A 638 -19.45 3.11 3.41
CA ALA A 638 -20.82 2.83 2.98
C ALA A 638 -21.74 4.06 3.12
N SER A 639 -21.61 4.82 4.21
CA SER A 639 -22.38 6.06 4.40
C SER A 639 -22.05 7.11 3.34
N HIS A 640 -20.77 7.21 2.95
CA HIS A 640 -20.33 8.11 1.87
C HIS A 640 -20.89 7.67 0.50
N ARG A 641 -20.77 6.39 0.13
CA ARG A 641 -21.31 5.87 -1.14
C ARG A 641 -22.84 5.99 -1.23
N ALA A 642 -23.52 5.76 -0.11
CA ALA A 642 -24.96 5.94 0.00
C ALA A 642 -25.38 7.41 -0.13
N GLY A 643 -24.45 8.37 -0.03
CA GLY A 643 -24.78 9.79 -0.06
C GLY A 643 -25.55 10.26 1.17
N LEU A 644 -25.39 9.58 2.32
CA LEU A 644 -26.06 9.98 3.56
C LEU A 644 -25.55 11.36 4.03
N PRO A 645 -26.43 12.25 4.51
CA PRO A 645 -26.08 13.56 5.04
C PRO A 645 -25.52 13.45 6.46
N VAL A 646 -24.41 12.71 6.64
CA VAL A 646 -23.79 12.50 7.95
C VAL A 646 -23.22 13.82 8.47
N ALA A 647 -23.54 14.16 9.72
CA ALA A 647 -22.97 15.34 10.36
C ALA A 647 -21.50 15.11 10.74
N PHE A 648 -20.69 16.17 10.69
CA PHE A 648 -19.26 16.10 10.98
C PHE A 648 -18.89 16.85 12.27
N SER A 649 -17.79 16.44 12.91
CA SER A 649 -17.24 17.18 14.04
C SER A 649 -16.70 18.55 13.61
N HIS A 650 -16.74 19.53 14.53
CA HIS A 650 -16.13 20.84 14.29
C HIS A 650 -14.64 20.79 14.64
N GLY A 651 -13.77 21.36 13.80
CA GLY A 651 -12.33 21.41 14.05
C GLY A 651 -11.49 21.38 12.77
N PHE A 652 -10.17 21.21 12.92
CA PHE A 652 -9.20 21.21 11.80
C PHE A 652 -9.18 19.92 10.97
N ASN A 653 -9.76 18.83 11.51
CA ASN A 653 -9.92 17.54 10.83
C ASN A 653 -11.33 17.02 11.17
N PRO A 654 -12.38 17.46 10.45
CA PRO A 654 -13.73 17.02 10.70
C PRO A 654 -13.82 15.50 10.48
N ARG A 655 -14.50 14.82 11.40
CA ARG A 655 -14.76 13.38 11.33
C ARG A 655 -16.26 13.13 11.25
N PRO A 656 -16.71 12.13 10.48
CA PRO A 656 -18.10 11.74 10.46
C PRO A 656 -18.54 11.33 11.86
N LYS A 657 -19.71 11.79 12.31
CA LYS A 657 -20.24 11.49 13.63
C LYS A 657 -20.96 10.15 13.64
N ILE A 658 -20.17 9.09 13.51
CA ILE A 658 -20.61 7.71 13.69
C ILE A 658 -19.90 7.16 14.93
N ARG A 659 -20.68 6.71 15.92
CA ARG A 659 -20.17 6.15 17.18
C ARG A 659 -20.62 4.72 17.31
N PHE A 660 -19.78 3.87 17.86
CA PHE A 660 -20.10 2.46 18.05
C PHE A 660 -20.11 2.11 19.54
N ALA A 661 -20.90 1.10 19.89
CA ALA A 661 -20.86 0.48 21.21
C ALA A 661 -19.62 -0.42 21.34
N HIS A 662 -19.52 -1.14 22.46
CA HIS A 662 -18.44 -2.10 22.69
C HIS A 662 -18.47 -3.22 21.63
N PRO A 663 -17.42 -3.37 20.81
CA PRO A 663 -17.45 -4.26 19.65
C PRO A 663 -17.19 -5.71 20.00
N SER A 664 -17.89 -6.67 19.39
CA SER A 664 -17.52 -8.08 19.51
C SER A 664 -16.07 -8.35 19.06
N GLY A 665 -15.46 -9.40 19.63
CA GLY A 665 -14.10 -9.80 19.26
C GLY A 665 -13.96 -10.23 17.80
N VAL A 666 -12.71 -10.30 17.34
CA VAL A 666 -12.35 -10.85 16.02
C VAL A 666 -12.66 -12.35 16.03
N GLY A 667 -13.42 -12.83 15.04
CA GLY A 667 -13.88 -14.22 14.97
C GLY A 667 -15.28 -14.45 15.56
N VAL A 668 -15.87 -13.45 16.23
CA VAL A 668 -17.21 -13.54 16.84
C VAL A 668 -18.27 -13.00 15.88
N GLU A 669 -19.31 -13.79 15.62
CA GLU A 669 -20.51 -13.31 14.91
C GLU A 669 -21.40 -12.50 15.86
N SER A 670 -22.21 -11.60 15.31
CA SER A 670 -23.11 -10.79 16.11
C SER A 670 -24.36 -10.38 15.34
N MET A 671 -25.52 -10.45 15.98
CA MET A 671 -26.83 -9.95 15.49
C MET A 671 -27.28 -8.68 16.22
N ALA A 672 -26.46 -8.20 17.15
CA ALA A 672 -26.84 -7.18 18.11
C ALA A 672 -25.72 -6.15 18.35
N GLU A 673 -24.88 -5.90 17.35
CA GLU A 673 -23.97 -4.76 17.43
C GLU A 673 -24.75 -3.45 17.33
N ILE A 674 -24.25 -2.42 17.99
CA ILE A 674 -24.90 -1.10 18.06
C ILE A 674 -23.96 -0.02 17.52
N ALA A 675 -24.51 0.84 16.68
CA ALA A 675 -23.90 2.10 16.27
C ALA A 675 -24.92 3.24 16.40
N GLU A 676 -24.43 4.47 16.46
CA GLU A 676 -25.22 5.69 16.39
C GLU A 676 -24.64 6.60 15.33
N ILE A 677 -25.51 7.15 14.48
CA ILE A 677 -25.17 8.09 13.41
C ILE A 677 -25.91 9.40 13.64
N GLU A 678 -25.19 10.51 13.59
CA GLU A 678 -25.78 11.85 13.63
C GLU A 678 -25.89 12.39 12.20
N LEU A 679 -27.08 12.84 11.79
CA LEU A 679 -27.35 13.38 10.46
C LEU A 679 -27.54 14.90 10.51
N ALA A 680 -27.09 15.56 9.44
CA ALA A 680 -27.26 16.98 9.18
C ALA A 680 -28.63 17.33 8.61
N GLU A 681 -29.31 16.34 8.02
CA GLU A 681 -30.67 16.44 7.50
C GLU A 681 -31.50 15.31 8.09
N ARG A 682 -32.79 15.56 8.32
CA ARG A 682 -33.70 14.52 8.82
C ARG A 682 -34.02 13.54 7.70
N MET A 683 -33.93 12.25 8.01
CA MET A 683 -34.31 11.17 7.11
C MET A 683 -35.20 10.17 7.84
N GLU A 684 -36.02 9.44 7.08
CA GLU A 684 -36.79 8.34 7.63
C GLU A 684 -35.86 7.18 8.04
N PRO A 685 -35.96 6.63 9.26
CA PRO A 685 -35.09 5.57 9.75
C PRO A 685 -34.95 4.38 8.78
N GLU A 686 -36.06 3.99 8.15
CA GLU A 686 -36.11 2.86 7.22
C GLU A 686 -35.40 3.16 5.90
N GLU A 687 -35.42 4.40 5.43
CA GLU A 687 -34.68 4.83 4.25
C GLU A 687 -33.16 4.74 4.50
N VAL A 688 -32.70 5.22 5.66
CA VAL A 688 -31.28 5.10 6.07
C VAL A 688 -30.87 3.63 6.14
N ARG A 689 -31.75 2.75 6.67
CA ARG A 689 -31.51 1.31 6.72
C ARG A 689 -31.33 0.72 5.32
N MET A 690 -32.22 1.06 4.39
CA MET A 690 -32.17 0.57 3.02
C MET A 690 -30.91 1.04 2.30
N MET A 691 -30.61 2.34 2.36
CA MET A 691 -29.44 2.93 1.70
C MET A 691 -28.12 2.36 2.21
N LEU A 692 -27.97 2.18 3.53
CA LEU A 692 -26.76 1.53 4.08
C LEU A 692 -26.64 0.08 3.64
N ASN A 693 -27.73 -0.69 3.61
CA ASN A 693 -27.68 -2.10 3.25
C ASN A 693 -27.42 -2.36 1.75
N VAL A 694 -27.68 -1.39 0.88
CA VAL A 694 -27.24 -1.45 -0.52
C VAL A 694 -25.72 -1.37 -0.62
N GLU A 695 -25.11 -0.54 0.23
CA GLU A 695 -23.68 -0.24 0.17
C GLU A 695 -22.81 -1.11 1.08
N LEU A 696 -23.37 -1.71 2.12
CA LEU A 696 -22.63 -2.60 3.02
C LEU A 696 -22.31 -3.94 2.33
N PRO A 697 -21.10 -4.48 2.54
CA PRO A 697 -20.71 -5.76 1.97
C PRO A 697 -21.47 -6.94 2.60
N GLU A 698 -21.54 -8.05 1.87
CA GLU A 698 -22.14 -9.29 2.37
C GLU A 698 -21.48 -9.73 3.69
N GLY A 699 -22.29 -9.93 4.73
CA GLY A 699 -21.84 -10.26 6.08
C GLY A 699 -21.98 -9.09 7.06
N LEU A 700 -22.11 -7.85 6.58
CA LEU A 700 -22.51 -6.67 7.36
C LEU A 700 -23.89 -6.19 6.91
N SER A 701 -24.83 -6.00 7.85
CA SER A 701 -26.14 -5.46 7.49
C SER A 701 -26.81 -4.77 8.67
N VAL A 702 -27.43 -3.62 8.45
CA VAL A 702 -28.27 -2.93 9.43
C VAL A 702 -29.63 -3.62 9.50
N ILE A 703 -29.97 -4.14 10.68
CA ILE A 703 -31.20 -4.87 10.95
C ILE A 703 -32.33 -3.89 11.29
N GLU A 704 -32.03 -2.87 12.08
CA GLU A 704 -33.02 -1.95 12.63
C GLU A 704 -32.40 -0.57 12.81
N VAL A 705 -33.22 0.47 12.59
CA VAL A 705 -32.86 1.88 12.81
C VAL A 705 -33.97 2.56 13.59
N SER A 706 -33.61 3.29 14.64
CA SER A 706 -34.56 4.06 15.44
C SER A 706 -33.99 5.43 15.82
N GLU A 707 -34.85 6.45 15.93
CA GLU A 707 -34.43 7.77 16.39
C GLU A 707 -34.24 7.78 17.91
N VAL A 708 -33.14 8.39 18.37
CA VAL A 708 -32.83 8.56 19.79
C VAL A 708 -32.59 10.04 20.09
N PRO A 709 -32.80 10.51 21.34
CA PRO A 709 -32.62 11.92 21.68
C PRO A 709 -31.20 12.43 21.35
N MET A 710 -31.10 13.67 20.87
CA MET A 710 -29.79 14.28 20.53
C MET A 710 -28.81 14.30 21.70
N ARG A 711 -29.31 14.45 22.94
CA ARG A 711 -28.49 14.45 24.17
C ARG A 711 -28.33 13.07 24.82
N TYR A 712 -28.77 12.00 24.15
CA TYR A 712 -28.60 10.65 24.66
C TYR A 712 -27.10 10.32 24.84
N PRO A 713 -26.67 9.65 25.93
CA PRO A 713 -25.27 9.29 26.16
C PRO A 713 -24.68 8.52 24.99
N ALA A 714 -23.37 8.63 24.73
CA ALA A 714 -22.74 7.82 23.68
C ALA A 714 -22.85 6.31 24.02
N PRO A 715 -22.96 5.41 23.03
CA PRO A 715 -23.14 3.97 23.29
C PRO A 715 -22.06 3.35 24.17
N MET A 716 -20.80 3.80 24.01
CA MET A 716 -19.65 3.33 24.78
C MET A 716 -19.63 3.82 26.25
N ASN A 717 -20.51 4.77 26.59
CA ASN A 717 -20.69 5.29 27.95
C ASN A 717 -21.94 4.72 28.63
N GLN A 718 -22.65 3.80 27.98
CA GLN A 718 -23.81 3.10 28.53
C GLN A 718 -23.40 1.72 29.04
N THR A 719 -24.17 1.18 29.98
CA THR A 719 -24.01 -0.19 30.44
C THR A 719 -24.94 -1.12 29.65
N TRP A 720 -24.35 -2.14 29.03
CA TRP A 720 -25.06 -3.13 28.22
C TRP A 720 -25.00 -4.51 28.83
N ILE A 721 -26.08 -5.27 28.73
CA ILE A 721 -26.07 -6.73 28.92
C ILE A 721 -26.10 -7.36 27.53
N SER A 722 -25.13 -8.21 27.24
CA SER A 722 -25.01 -8.91 25.97
C SER A 722 -25.03 -10.42 26.16
N THR A 723 -25.92 -11.09 25.43
CA THR A 723 -26.06 -12.55 25.43
C THR A 723 -25.21 -13.13 24.30
N TYR A 724 -24.28 -14.02 24.66
CA TYR A 724 -23.44 -14.79 23.75
C TYR A 724 -23.88 -16.25 23.76
N GLU A 725 -24.04 -16.83 22.57
CA GLU A 725 -24.25 -18.25 22.35
C GLU A 725 -22.99 -18.88 21.74
N ILE A 726 -22.49 -19.93 22.37
CA ILE A 726 -21.31 -20.66 21.93
C ILE A 726 -21.72 -22.08 21.59
N CYS A 727 -21.65 -22.43 20.31
CA CYS A 727 -21.91 -23.79 19.85
C CYS A 727 -20.64 -24.65 19.97
N LEU A 728 -20.72 -25.72 20.76
CA LEU A 728 -19.61 -26.66 20.95
C LEU A 728 -19.62 -27.77 19.89
N PRO A 729 -18.45 -28.27 19.46
CA PRO A 729 -18.37 -29.39 18.53
C PRO A 729 -18.89 -30.69 19.17
N LYS A 730 -19.44 -31.60 18.35
CA LYS A 730 -19.99 -32.88 18.84
C LYS A 730 -18.91 -33.69 19.57
N GLY A 731 -19.24 -34.19 20.77
CA GLY A 731 -18.40 -35.14 21.53
C GLY A 731 -17.20 -34.54 22.26
N ARG A 732 -17.02 -33.21 22.24
CA ARG A 732 -15.86 -32.53 22.85
C ARG A 732 -16.00 -32.23 24.34
N LEU A 733 -17.22 -32.10 24.86
CA LEU A 733 -17.48 -31.85 26.28
C LEU A 733 -18.85 -32.42 26.66
N LEU A 734 -18.91 -33.21 27.74
CA LEU A 734 -20.17 -33.69 28.30
C LEU A 734 -20.89 -32.54 29.02
N GLN A 735 -22.21 -32.49 28.94
CA GLN A 735 -23.01 -31.42 29.55
C GLN A 735 -22.73 -31.27 31.06
N GLN A 736 -22.72 -32.38 31.81
CA GLN A 736 -22.43 -32.38 33.25
C GLN A 736 -21.03 -31.81 33.57
N GLU A 737 -20.03 -32.11 32.72
CA GLU A 737 -18.68 -31.59 32.90
C GLU A 737 -18.63 -30.08 32.63
N CYS A 738 -19.37 -29.60 31.63
CA CYS A 738 -19.48 -28.18 31.34
C CYS A 738 -20.17 -27.43 32.49
N GLU A 739 -21.27 -27.97 33.00
CA GLU A 739 -22.02 -27.40 34.14
C GLU A 739 -21.14 -27.33 35.40
N ARG A 740 -20.37 -28.39 35.69
CA ARG A 740 -19.42 -28.42 36.81
C ARG A 740 -18.36 -27.32 36.69
N ARG A 741 -17.72 -27.20 35.53
CA ARG A 741 -16.68 -26.17 35.29
C ARG A 741 -17.21 -24.75 35.36
N ILE A 742 -18.44 -24.53 34.89
CA ILE A 742 -19.12 -23.23 35.04
C ILE A 742 -19.38 -22.94 36.52
N ALA A 743 -19.85 -23.92 37.29
CA ALA A 743 -20.07 -23.76 38.73
C ALA A 743 -18.77 -23.45 39.48
N ASP A 744 -17.69 -24.19 39.19
CA ASP A 744 -16.36 -23.97 39.76
C ASP A 744 -15.87 -22.54 39.44
N LEU A 745 -16.01 -22.08 38.20
CA LEU A 745 -15.63 -20.73 37.79
C LEU A 745 -16.45 -19.65 38.54
N LEU A 746 -17.77 -19.83 38.63
CA LEU A 746 -18.67 -18.85 39.27
C LEU A 746 -18.52 -18.79 40.80
N SER A 747 -17.97 -19.84 41.41
CA SER A 747 -17.66 -19.90 42.85
C SER A 747 -16.40 -19.12 43.25
N GLN A 748 -15.58 -18.69 42.29
CA GLN A 748 -14.39 -17.88 42.57
C GLN A 748 -14.79 -16.46 42.99
N GLU A 749 -14.13 -15.93 44.03
CA GLU A 749 -14.33 -14.54 44.49
C GLU A 749 -13.86 -13.52 43.44
N GLU A 750 -12.77 -13.83 42.74
CA GLU A 750 -12.20 -13.03 41.65
C GLU A 750 -11.87 -13.91 40.45
N ILE A 751 -12.09 -13.40 39.23
CA ILE A 751 -11.71 -14.06 37.98
C ILE A 751 -10.76 -13.11 37.23
N LEU A 752 -9.46 -13.36 37.35
CA LEU A 752 -8.44 -12.48 36.79
C LEU A 752 -8.09 -12.87 35.34
N VAL A 753 -8.22 -11.91 34.42
CA VAL A 753 -7.78 -12.05 33.02
C VAL A 753 -6.75 -11.01 32.65
N GLU A 754 -5.77 -11.40 31.85
CA GLU A 754 -4.78 -10.47 31.31
C GLU A 754 -5.38 -9.63 30.19
N THR A 755 -5.36 -8.31 30.36
CA THR A 755 -5.75 -7.34 29.34
C THR A 755 -4.66 -7.22 28.28
N GLY A 756 -5.00 -6.71 27.09
CA GLY A 756 -4.03 -6.50 26.00
C GLY A 756 -2.86 -5.53 26.28
N LYS A 757 -2.75 -5.00 27.52
CA LYS A 757 -1.61 -4.20 28.01
C LYS A 757 -0.80 -4.91 29.11
N GLY A 758 -0.98 -6.22 29.28
CA GLY A 758 -0.29 -7.01 30.30
C GLY A 758 -0.73 -6.75 31.74
N ARG A 759 -1.93 -6.16 31.94
CA ARG A 759 -2.50 -5.92 33.28
C ARG A 759 -3.58 -6.94 33.56
N LEU A 760 -3.61 -7.49 34.77
CA LEU A 760 -4.70 -8.33 35.23
C LEU A 760 -5.94 -7.48 35.55
N ARG A 761 -7.12 -8.03 35.26
CA ARG A 761 -8.41 -7.43 35.55
C ARG A 761 -9.35 -8.50 36.08
N ASP A 762 -10.00 -8.21 37.21
CA ASP A 762 -11.13 -9.01 37.66
C ASP A 762 -12.36 -8.77 36.78
N ILE A 763 -12.87 -9.86 36.19
CA ILE A 763 -14.07 -9.86 35.35
C ILE A 763 -15.27 -10.53 36.02
N ARG A 764 -15.13 -11.04 37.26
CA ARG A 764 -16.26 -11.65 38.00
C ARG A 764 -17.49 -10.72 38.11
N PRO A 765 -17.35 -9.39 38.34
CA PRO A 765 -18.49 -8.46 38.38
C PRO A 765 -19.15 -8.21 37.03
N MET A 766 -18.56 -8.68 35.92
CA MET A 766 -19.08 -8.49 34.56
C MET A 766 -19.82 -9.74 34.04
N ILE A 767 -20.01 -10.75 34.89
CA ILE A 767 -20.72 -11.98 34.56
C ILE A 767 -22.08 -11.95 35.24
N GLU A 768 -23.13 -11.77 34.45
CA GLU A 768 -24.51 -11.81 34.96
C GLU A 768 -24.96 -13.27 35.11
N ARG A 769 -24.76 -14.06 34.06
CA ARG A 769 -25.15 -15.47 34.03
C ARG A 769 -24.31 -16.26 33.04
N ILE A 770 -23.98 -17.50 33.39
CA ILE A 770 -23.46 -18.49 32.45
C ILE A 770 -24.25 -19.78 32.66
N ARG A 771 -24.68 -20.43 31.58
CA ARG A 771 -25.36 -21.73 31.61
C ARG A 771 -24.94 -22.61 30.44
N CYS A 772 -24.97 -23.92 30.66
CA CYS A 772 -24.80 -24.90 29.61
C CYS A 772 -26.17 -25.53 29.30
N GLU A 773 -26.55 -25.56 28.04
CA GLU A 773 -27.78 -26.17 27.54
C GLU A 773 -27.41 -27.10 26.38
N GLU A 774 -27.48 -28.41 26.61
CA GLU A 774 -27.10 -29.45 25.64
C GLU A 774 -25.67 -29.30 25.08
N ARG A 775 -25.51 -28.62 23.94
CA ARG A 775 -24.25 -28.35 23.24
C ARG A 775 -23.95 -26.85 23.10
N ARG A 776 -24.64 -26.02 23.87
CA ARG A 776 -24.51 -24.56 23.85
C ARG A 776 -24.11 -24.06 25.22
N ILE A 777 -23.15 -23.14 25.24
CA ILE A 777 -22.91 -22.29 26.41
C ILE A 777 -23.56 -20.95 26.12
N ILE A 778 -24.39 -20.49 27.04
CA ILE A 778 -25.05 -19.18 26.97
C ILE A 778 -24.46 -18.31 28.08
N MET A 779 -23.93 -17.15 27.70
CA MET A 779 -23.31 -16.19 28.61
C MET A 779 -24.01 -14.85 28.50
N ASP A 780 -24.55 -14.34 29.61
CA ASP A 780 -25.03 -12.97 29.74
C ASP A 780 -23.93 -12.15 30.41
N LEU A 781 -23.31 -11.24 29.65
CA LEU A 781 -22.12 -10.48 30.06
C LEU A 781 -22.40 -8.98 30.10
N LEU A 782 -21.91 -8.32 31.15
CA LEU A 782 -22.02 -6.88 31.34
C LEU A 782 -20.87 -6.16 30.64
N GLU A 783 -21.21 -5.19 29.80
CA GLU A 783 -20.28 -4.29 29.11
C GLU A 783 -20.48 -2.89 29.68
N THR A 784 -19.52 -2.42 30.47
CA THR A 784 -19.58 -1.12 31.16
C THR A 784 -18.53 -0.14 30.60
N PRO A 785 -18.65 1.17 30.88
CA PRO A 785 -17.62 2.14 30.50
C PRO A 785 -16.25 1.87 31.14
N SER A 786 -16.23 1.28 32.34
CA SER A 786 -14.98 0.88 33.01
C SER A 786 -14.40 -0.41 32.41
N GLY A 787 -15.21 -1.21 31.71
CA GLY A 787 -14.85 -2.27 30.77
C GLY A 787 -15.74 -3.50 30.82
N ARG A 788 -15.26 -4.64 30.31
CA ARG A 788 -16.09 -5.79 29.96
C ARG A 788 -15.40 -7.15 30.16
N ALA A 789 -16.20 -8.18 30.37
CA ALA A 789 -15.80 -9.57 30.15
C ALA A 789 -15.85 -9.91 28.65
N ARG A 790 -14.99 -10.83 28.20
CA ARG A 790 -15.03 -11.37 26.83
C ARG A 790 -15.42 -12.84 26.90
N ALA A 791 -16.36 -13.27 26.07
CA ALA A 791 -16.76 -14.67 26.00
C ALA A 791 -15.56 -15.58 25.72
N GLU A 792 -14.63 -15.13 24.88
CA GLU A 792 -13.41 -15.86 24.50
C GLU A 792 -12.45 -16.10 25.67
N ASP A 793 -12.43 -15.21 26.66
CA ASP A 793 -11.57 -15.38 27.84
C ASP A 793 -12.21 -16.35 28.84
N LEU A 794 -13.53 -16.28 29.02
CA LEU A 794 -14.29 -17.25 29.83
C LEU A 794 -14.24 -18.65 29.24
N LEU A 795 -14.31 -18.78 27.90
CA LEU A 795 -14.21 -20.07 27.23
C LEU A 795 -12.87 -20.77 27.46
N LYS A 796 -11.75 -20.04 27.57
CA LYS A 796 -10.44 -20.64 27.90
C LYS A 796 -10.45 -21.31 29.28
N MET A 797 -11.27 -20.80 30.21
CA MET A 797 -11.37 -21.31 31.57
C MET A 797 -12.38 -22.46 31.67
N ILE A 798 -13.46 -22.39 30.89
CA ILE A 798 -14.53 -23.39 30.89
C ILE A 798 -14.17 -24.62 30.05
N LEU A 799 -13.51 -24.43 28.90
CA LEU A 799 -13.24 -25.52 27.97
C LEU A 799 -11.86 -26.13 28.22
N PRO A 800 -11.70 -27.46 28.05
CA PRO A 800 -10.39 -28.08 28.08
C PRO A 800 -9.56 -27.65 26.87
N GLU A 801 -8.22 -27.69 27.00
CA GLU A 801 -7.27 -27.32 25.94
C GLU A 801 -7.44 -28.11 24.64
N SER A 802 -8.11 -29.26 24.70
CA SER A 802 -8.42 -30.12 23.55
C SER A 802 -9.52 -29.58 22.62
N VAL A 803 -10.24 -28.50 23.00
CA VAL A 803 -11.25 -27.86 22.16
C VAL A 803 -10.64 -26.69 21.39
N ASP A 804 -10.44 -26.89 20.08
CA ASP A 804 -9.79 -25.90 19.25
C ASP A 804 -10.73 -24.72 18.91
N ARG A 805 -10.17 -23.51 18.89
CA ARG A 805 -10.90 -22.25 18.67
C ARG A 805 -11.58 -22.18 17.31
N GLY A 806 -10.94 -22.72 16.27
CA GLY A 806 -11.49 -22.76 14.92
C GLY A 806 -12.71 -23.66 14.79
N GLU A 807 -12.93 -24.60 15.72
CA GLU A 807 -14.08 -25.50 15.72
C GLU A 807 -15.32 -24.89 16.40
N MET A 808 -15.17 -23.75 17.08
CA MET A 808 -16.25 -23.11 17.84
C MET A 808 -16.88 -21.95 17.07
N LYS A 809 -18.20 -21.82 17.22
CA LYS A 809 -18.94 -20.66 16.74
C LYS A 809 -19.47 -19.86 17.92
N ILE A 810 -18.93 -18.64 18.09
CA ILE A 810 -19.34 -17.68 19.11
C ILE A 810 -20.22 -16.64 18.44
N SER A 811 -21.43 -16.43 18.97
CA SER A 811 -22.40 -15.49 18.41
C SER A 811 -22.99 -14.59 19.50
N LYS A 812 -22.85 -13.27 19.37
CA LYS A 812 -23.56 -12.28 20.19
C LYS A 812 -24.98 -12.13 19.63
N VAL A 813 -25.97 -12.70 20.30
CA VAL A 813 -27.35 -12.80 19.77
C VAL A 813 -28.26 -11.66 20.21
N ARG A 814 -27.97 -11.05 21.35
CA ARG A 814 -28.80 -9.99 21.94
C ARG A 814 -27.94 -8.99 22.72
N SER A 815 -28.32 -7.72 22.67
CA SER A 815 -27.76 -6.65 23.51
C SER A 815 -28.83 -5.63 23.85
N TYR A 816 -28.89 -5.24 25.12
CA TYR A 816 -29.80 -4.20 25.61
C TYR A 816 -29.13 -3.40 26.74
N THR A 817 -29.59 -2.18 26.94
CA THR A 817 -29.10 -1.30 28.01
C THR A 817 -29.77 -1.65 29.34
N VAL A 818 -29.06 -1.51 30.46
CA VAL A 818 -29.63 -1.77 31.80
C VAL A 818 -30.73 -0.78 32.19
N ASP A 819 -30.72 0.42 31.60
CA ASP A 819 -31.66 1.51 31.89
C ASP A 819 -32.97 1.47 31.06
N ASN A 820 -33.25 0.38 30.32
CA ASN A 820 -34.48 0.18 29.54
C ASN A 820 -35.05 -1.23 29.68
#